data_AF-A0A2S7QC52-F1
#
_entry.id   AF-A0A2S7QC52-F1
#
_cell.length_a   1.000
_cell.length_b   1.000
_cell.length_c   1.000
_cell.angle_alpha   90.00
_cell.angle_beta   90.00
_cell.angle_gamma   90.00
#
_symmetry.space_group_name_H-M   'P 1'
#
loop_
_entity.id
_entity.type
_entity.pdbx_description
1 polymer ?
#
loop_
_entity_poly.entity_id
_entity_poly.type
_entity_poly.pdbx_seq_one_letter_code
_entity_poly.pdbx_strand_id
1 'polypeptide(L)'
;MVVILATSLVGSTRVREMSNFEGIIEKVCRDREIPGAILAAGDNSGNFHYAKAFGSRSLKDPSTTDPMPIDGVMWMASCTKLLTTIAAMQCVEKGQLDLDSDVCDVLPELKGLQILTGFEEDSEKPILIDNHKTITLSERHLLTHTSGLSYDVFNPLLKRYRAATNNTPTSPAGSDAMVKERCLAPLLFSPGDSWEYSVGIDWAGQMVERVNNNMSLEDYIHKNICEPLNMRNFSFHPARHPEMMSRLVEMSQRDGGMTNYGTTANPEGKAVHQPKVLWNTDMKDCHGGAGGFGTPCEYLKCLQSICSNNGRLLKPSTVDEMFKPQLSEASRKGLIKRLSIPEVNQCLGAFPPDTKVDWGIGGIMNLEDVHSRSKGSMAWGGFPNLHWWIDPKAGLCDYPYTRALQTFKMSVTTLPAQPTMNISAPGHTALSRLDPLRKVFDKFFASIPQIVRGHVVAGIGELIGTTAFLFFAFSAAEVALVSGNDNQGDKIDFTAKSIQTEQLLYISFGTGISLVVTAWTFFRISGALFDPAVPMFLIGGITFTRCVLLSIAQCAGAIAASALVAALYNGGLHTGTTLKPGMSVAQGCICEMICTCQLVFTVLMLAAEKHEATFLAPLGIGLSVFIGEMSSVFWTGGSMNPARSLGPAVINRDFTSYHWIYWVGPISGAILAVLIYKLIKALEYETAQLDPSELLPEPVEDTEKGHTGPCECMCFKANKDQAMISGGGLSPNSMQVPSVGYERKTSSLVPVKSTLNGSSVKSANSGESEMGKEKVPSVVVAPARDDFMQEMIAD
;
A
#
# COMPACT_ATOMS: atom_id res chain seq x y z
N MET A 1 -5.86 17.99 -0.20
CA MET A 1 -4.72 18.09 0.74
C MET A 1 -5.30 17.94 2.13
N VAL A 2 -4.89 16.92 2.90
CA VAL A 2 -5.07 16.87 4.36
C VAL A 2 -3.73 16.46 4.96
N VAL A 3 -3.52 16.88 6.20
CA VAL A 3 -2.34 16.64 7.03
C VAL A 3 -2.88 16.19 8.39
N ILE A 4 -2.25 15.21 9.04
CA ILE A 4 -2.50 14.98 10.47
C ILE A 4 -1.73 16.05 11.23
N LEU A 5 -2.48 17.06 11.68
CA LEU A 5 -1.95 18.31 12.21
C LEU A 5 -2.09 18.39 13.73
N ALA A 6 -1.26 17.60 14.40
CA ALA A 6 -0.59 18.00 15.63
C ALA A 6 0.91 17.99 15.27
N THR A 7 1.66 19.11 15.24
CA THR A 7 1.36 20.46 15.73
C THR A 7 2.32 21.47 15.09
N SER A 8 1.83 22.58 14.53
CA SER A 8 2.60 23.85 14.50
C SER A 8 1.69 25.02 14.16
N LEU A 9 1.35 25.87 15.14
CA LEU A 9 0.68 27.15 14.91
C LEU A 9 1.13 28.18 15.95
N VAL A 10 2.28 28.81 15.70
CA VAL A 10 2.62 30.12 16.28
C VAL A 10 1.90 31.16 15.42
N GLY A 11 0.71 31.60 15.83
CA GLY A 11 -0.13 32.50 15.03
C GLY A 11 -1.63 32.34 15.32
N SER A 12 -2.40 33.42 15.18
CA SER A 12 -3.70 33.64 15.84
C SER A 12 -4.95 33.08 15.12
N THR A 13 -4.85 32.00 14.34
CA THR A 13 -5.95 31.46 13.49
C THR A 13 -6.65 30.20 14.02
N ARG A 14 -6.24 29.67 15.19
CA ARG A 14 -6.46 28.27 15.66
C ARG A 14 -7.91 27.71 15.78
N VAL A 15 -8.99 28.48 15.69
CA VAL A 15 -10.34 28.01 16.11
C VAL A 15 -11.19 27.37 15.00
N ARG A 16 -10.97 27.71 13.71
CA ARG A 16 -11.86 27.25 12.61
C ARG A 16 -11.54 25.88 12.03
N GLU A 17 -10.32 25.37 12.17
CA GLU A 17 -9.91 24.11 11.52
C GLU A 17 -10.17 22.89 12.42
N MET A 18 -9.98 23.03 13.73
CA MET A 18 -10.11 21.92 14.68
C MET A 18 -11.56 21.41 14.80
N SER A 19 -12.55 22.30 14.71
CA SER A 19 -13.97 21.92 14.70
C SER A 19 -14.40 21.14 13.44
N ASN A 20 -13.71 21.34 12.31
CA ASN A 20 -13.91 20.54 11.11
C ASN A 20 -13.36 19.11 11.29
N PHE A 21 -12.19 18.96 11.92
CA PHE A 21 -11.59 17.67 12.23
C PHE A 21 -12.45 16.85 13.21
N GLU A 22 -12.85 17.44 14.34
CA GLU A 22 -13.71 16.77 15.32
C GLU A 22 -15.07 16.37 14.72
N GLY A 23 -15.67 17.25 13.91
CA GLY A 23 -16.92 16.98 13.21
C GLY A 23 -16.83 15.84 12.18
N ILE A 24 -15.66 15.63 11.56
CA ILE A 24 -15.39 14.45 10.70
C ILE A 24 -15.40 13.17 11.54
N ILE A 25 -14.75 13.16 12.70
CA ILE A 25 -14.69 11.98 13.59
C ILE A 25 -16.08 11.65 14.14
N GLU A 26 -16.82 12.65 14.64
CA GLU A 26 -18.21 12.50 15.07
C GLU A 26 -19.10 11.95 13.95
N LYS A 27 -18.88 12.37 12.70
CA LYS A 27 -19.58 11.85 11.53
C LYS A 27 -19.24 10.38 11.26
N VAL A 28 -17.96 9.97 11.23
CA VAL A 28 -17.61 8.56 10.93
C VAL A 28 -18.03 7.60 12.04
N CYS A 29 -18.06 8.03 13.29
CA CYS A 29 -18.68 7.29 14.39
C CYS A 29 -20.20 7.12 14.16
N ARG A 30 -20.91 8.23 13.88
CA ARG A 30 -22.37 8.23 13.65
C ARG A 30 -22.78 7.41 12.42
N ASP A 31 -22.00 7.46 11.34
CA ASP A 31 -22.26 6.70 10.12
C ASP A 31 -21.92 5.19 10.26
N ARG A 32 -21.32 4.80 11.41
CA ARG A 32 -20.74 3.48 11.73
C ARG A 32 -19.64 3.04 10.76
N GLU A 33 -18.83 3.99 10.29
CA GLU A 33 -17.55 3.68 9.62
C GLU A 33 -16.48 3.24 10.64
N ILE A 34 -16.58 3.74 11.88
CA ILE A 34 -15.91 3.27 13.11
C ILE A 34 -16.95 3.27 14.26
N PRO A 35 -16.78 2.54 15.37
CA PRO A 35 -17.68 2.60 16.52
C PRO A 35 -17.39 3.81 17.42
N GLY A 36 -16.12 4.19 17.52
CA GLY A 36 -15.61 5.22 18.42
C GLY A 36 -14.10 5.37 18.33
N ALA A 37 -13.62 6.44 18.95
CA ALA A 37 -12.21 6.86 18.95
C ALA A 37 -11.85 7.55 20.26
N ILE A 38 -10.58 7.51 20.65
CA ILE A 38 -9.99 8.36 21.67
C ILE A 38 -8.71 8.94 21.10
N LEU A 39 -8.57 10.25 21.12
CA LEU A 39 -7.35 10.93 20.70
C LEU A 39 -6.68 11.51 21.93
N ALA A 40 -5.37 11.31 22.05
CA ALA A 40 -4.56 11.86 23.14
C ALA A 40 -3.21 12.32 22.59
N ALA A 41 -2.97 13.63 22.55
CA ALA A 41 -1.75 14.25 22.03
C ALA A 41 -1.16 15.26 23.02
N GLY A 42 0.15 15.44 23.00
CA GLY A 42 0.84 16.37 23.88
C GLY A 42 2.23 16.76 23.38
N ASP A 43 2.69 17.93 23.82
CA ASP A 43 4.08 18.37 23.56
C ASP A 43 5.04 17.93 24.66
N ASN A 44 6.33 18.10 24.38
CA ASN A 44 7.45 17.79 25.28
C ASN A 44 7.59 18.76 26.46
N SER A 45 6.93 19.91 26.43
CA SER A 45 6.97 20.94 27.46
C SER A 45 5.83 20.82 28.48
N GLY A 46 4.81 20.01 28.18
CA GLY A 46 3.57 19.89 28.94
C GLY A 46 2.58 21.05 28.75
N ASN A 47 2.87 22.00 27.86
CA ASN A 47 2.01 23.18 27.63
C ASN A 47 0.84 22.87 26.69
N PHE A 48 1.07 22.04 25.67
CA PHE A 48 0.01 21.48 24.83
C PHE A 48 -0.39 20.10 25.34
N HIS A 49 -1.69 19.94 25.58
CA HIS A 49 -2.34 18.66 25.84
C HIS A 49 -3.74 18.68 25.19
N TYR A 50 -4.04 17.67 24.38
CA TYR A 50 -5.34 17.45 23.77
C TYR A 50 -5.81 16.03 24.08
N ALA A 51 -7.03 15.90 24.60
CA ALA A 51 -7.66 14.60 24.81
C ALA A 51 -9.16 14.69 24.50
N LYS A 52 -9.68 13.85 23.59
CA LYS A 52 -11.12 13.80 23.28
C LYS A 52 -11.56 12.39 22.89
N ALA A 53 -12.75 12.00 23.35
CA ALA A 53 -13.40 10.73 23.06
C ALA A 53 -14.63 10.93 22.16
N PHE A 54 -14.90 9.95 21.30
CA PHE A 54 -15.93 10.00 20.28
C PHE A 54 -16.63 8.64 20.13
N GLY A 55 -17.92 8.66 19.76
CA GLY A 55 -18.69 7.45 19.48
C GLY A 55 -18.98 6.61 20.74
N SER A 56 -19.07 5.30 20.57
CA SER A 56 -19.58 4.37 21.58
C SER A 56 -18.52 3.39 22.08
N ARG A 57 -18.59 3.06 23.38
CA ARG A 57 -17.76 2.04 24.06
C ARG A 57 -18.10 0.61 23.62
N SER A 58 -19.33 0.37 23.18
CA SER A 58 -19.81 -0.91 22.65
C SER A 58 -20.70 -0.73 21.43
N LEU A 59 -20.77 -1.75 20.58
CA LEU A 59 -21.77 -1.93 19.53
C LEU A 59 -22.67 -3.16 19.75
N LYS A 60 -22.58 -3.79 20.93
CA LYS A 60 -23.24 -5.07 21.26
C LYS A 60 -24.75 -4.94 21.31
N ASP A 61 -25.24 -3.82 21.86
CA ASP A 61 -26.65 -3.45 21.86
C ASP A 61 -26.84 -2.09 21.14
N PRO A 62 -27.28 -2.09 19.87
CA PRO A 62 -27.55 -0.87 19.11
C PRO A 62 -28.66 0.03 19.66
N SER A 63 -29.44 -0.43 20.65
CA SER A 63 -30.48 0.35 21.31
C SER A 63 -29.97 1.18 22.50
N THR A 64 -28.76 0.90 22.98
CA THR A 64 -28.14 1.61 24.11
C THR A 64 -27.23 2.75 23.65
N THR A 65 -27.29 3.87 24.37
CA THR A 65 -26.27 4.93 24.27
C THR A 65 -25.19 4.69 25.31
N ASP A 66 -24.19 3.87 24.97
CA ASP A 66 -22.98 3.62 25.78
C ASP A 66 -21.81 4.44 25.21
N PRO A 67 -21.65 5.73 25.59
CA PRO A 67 -20.65 6.63 25.01
C PRO A 67 -19.23 6.19 25.37
N MET A 68 -18.27 6.49 24.49
CA MET A 68 -16.85 6.20 24.73
C MET A 68 -16.32 7.00 25.94
N PRO A 69 -15.89 6.35 27.05
CA PRO A 69 -15.25 7.03 28.16
C PRO A 69 -13.85 7.51 27.78
N ILE A 70 -13.45 8.72 28.18
CA ILE A 70 -12.13 9.31 27.87
C ILE A 70 -10.95 8.54 28.49
N ASP A 71 -11.23 7.84 29.58
CA ASP A 71 -10.36 6.95 30.32
C ASP A 71 -10.67 5.47 30.05
N GLY A 72 -11.27 5.17 28.88
CA GLY A 72 -11.59 3.81 28.46
C GLY A 72 -10.37 2.89 28.45
N VAL A 73 -10.49 1.74 29.10
CA VAL A 73 -9.45 0.72 29.15
C VAL A 73 -9.51 -0.09 27.85
N MET A 74 -8.38 -0.28 27.20
CA MET A 74 -8.26 -0.96 25.91
C MET A 74 -7.23 -2.07 26.01
N TRP A 75 -7.46 -3.16 25.29
CA TRP A 75 -6.37 -4.07 24.95
C TRP A 75 -5.36 -3.32 24.08
N MET A 76 -4.15 -3.11 24.58
CA MET A 76 -3.14 -2.29 23.90
C MET A 76 -2.40 -3.05 22.81
N ALA A 77 -2.55 -4.38 22.75
CA ALA A 77 -1.86 -5.24 21.78
C ALA A 77 -0.38 -4.83 21.69
N SER A 78 0.13 -4.61 20.48
CA SER A 78 1.53 -4.29 20.23
C SER A 78 1.99 -2.88 20.66
N CYS A 79 1.12 -2.00 21.16
CA CYS A 79 1.57 -0.82 21.90
C CYS A 79 2.24 -1.18 23.24
N THR A 80 1.96 -2.37 23.79
CA THR A 80 2.67 -2.92 24.97
C THR A 80 4.19 -2.99 24.73
N LYS A 81 4.61 -3.18 23.47
CA LYS A 81 6.03 -3.32 23.11
C LYS A 81 6.90 -2.16 23.60
N LEU A 82 6.39 -0.92 23.56
CA LEU A 82 7.14 0.25 24.01
C LEU A 82 7.39 0.22 25.52
N LEU A 83 6.40 -0.18 26.33
CA LEU A 83 6.54 -0.28 27.79
C LEU A 83 7.53 -1.39 28.17
N THR A 84 7.44 -2.56 27.51
CA THR A 84 8.41 -3.65 27.70
C THR A 84 9.81 -3.27 27.22
N THR A 85 9.92 -2.50 26.13
CA THR A 85 11.20 -1.96 25.64
C THR A 85 11.83 -1.02 26.66
N ILE A 86 11.06 -0.07 27.21
CA ILE A 86 11.54 0.84 28.27
C ILE A 86 11.97 0.03 29.50
N ALA A 87 11.21 -1.00 29.90
CA ALA A 87 11.58 -1.86 31.01
C ALA A 87 12.91 -2.61 30.78
N ALA A 88 13.13 -3.12 29.57
CA ALA A 88 14.41 -3.74 29.17
C ALA A 88 15.56 -2.72 29.18
N MET A 89 15.36 -1.53 28.61
CA MET A 89 16.36 -0.44 28.61
C MET A 89 16.70 0.05 30.03
N GLN A 90 15.74 0.03 30.96
CA GLN A 90 16.02 0.29 32.39
C GLN A 90 16.91 -0.80 33.01
N CYS A 91 16.78 -2.06 32.60
CA CYS A 91 17.68 -3.13 33.04
C CYS A 91 19.08 -3.01 32.42
N VAL A 92 19.18 -2.51 31.18
CA VAL A 92 20.47 -2.13 30.56
C VAL A 92 21.13 -1.00 31.35
N GLU A 93 20.39 0.04 31.73
CA GLU A 93 20.94 1.15 32.55
C GLU A 93 21.42 0.75 33.94
N LYS A 94 20.85 -0.34 34.48
CA LYS A 94 21.22 -0.95 35.76
C LYS A 94 22.38 -1.96 35.61
N GLY A 95 22.85 -2.24 34.40
CA GLY A 95 23.86 -3.26 34.11
C GLY A 95 23.39 -4.69 34.39
N GLN A 96 22.07 -4.92 34.43
CA GLN A 96 21.47 -6.26 34.62
C GLN A 96 21.35 -7.00 33.29
N LEU A 97 21.09 -6.25 32.22
CA LEU A 97 21.10 -6.69 30.83
C LEU A 97 22.16 -5.87 30.09
N ASP A 98 22.54 -6.33 28.91
CA ASP A 98 23.44 -5.62 28.03
C ASP A 98 22.90 -5.66 26.59
N LEU A 99 23.16 -4.61 25.81
CA LEU A 99 22.66 -4.48 24.46
C LEU A 99 23.47 -5.25 23.42
N ASP A 100 24.64 -5.82 23.77
CA ASP A 100 25.45 -6.63 22.85
C ASP A 100 25.87 -8.06 23.38
N SER A 101 25.48 -8.50 24.61
CA SER A 101 25.66 -9.86 25.23
C SER A 101 24.54 -10.95 25.10
N ASP A 102 24.92 -12.21 24.78
CA ASP A 102 24.06 -13.39 24.48
C ASP A 102 22.75 -13.56 25.32
N VAL A 103 21.59 -13.86 24.69
CA VAL A 103 20.34 -14.11 25.43
C VAL A 103 20.41 -15.39 26.24
N CYS A 104 21.12 -16.41 25.75
CA CYS A 104 20.99 -17.79 26.19
C CYS A 104 21.44 -18.01 27.63
N ASP A 105 22.17 -17.07 28.22
CA ASP A 105 22.52 -17.04 29.64
C ASP A 105 21.30 -16.76 30.55
N VAL A 106 20.28 -16.07 30.02
CA VAL A 106 19.02 -15.73 30.71
C VAL A 106 17.81 -16.49 30.12
N LEU A 107 17.82 -16.77 28.81
CA LEU A 107 16.82 -17.52 28.04
C LEU A 107 17.44 -18.78 27.40
N PRO A 108 17.82 -19.80 28.19
CA PRO A 108 18.37 -21.04 27.65
C PRO A 108 17.42 -21.77 26.68
N GLU A 109 16.11 -21.47 26.70
CA GLU A 109 15.12 -21.99 25.76
C GLU A 109 15.38 -21.58 24.30
N LEU A 110 16.07 -20.46 24.07
CA LEU A 110 16.42 -20.00 22.72
C LEU A 110 17.71 -20.63 22.18
N LYS A 111 18.43 -21.40 23.00
CA LYS A 111 19.74 -21.95 22.65
C LYS A 111 19.61 -23.07 21.61
N GLY A 112 20.31 -22.90 20.49
CA GLY A 112 20.36 -23.92 19.43
C GLY A 112 19.09 -24.02 18.58
N LEU A 113 18.23 -23.00 18.56
CA LEU A 113 17.11 -22.94 17.61
C LEU A 113 17.63 -22.97 16.17
N GLN A 114 17.17 -23.97 15.41
CA GLN A 114 17.44 -24.13 13.98
C GLN A 114 16.65 -23.15 13.12
N ILE A 115 17.05 -22.99 11.86
CA ILE A 115 16.40 -22.14 10.88
C ILE A 115 15.54 -22.99 9.94
N LEU A 116 14.26 -22.64 9.84
CA LEU A 116 13.30 -23.24 8.92
C LEU A 116 13.43 -22.60 7.53
N THR A 117 13.83 -23.41 6.56
CA THR A 117 14.09 -22.96 5.17
C THR A 117 13.03 -23.41 4.17
N GLY A 118 12.26 -24.45 4.49
CA GLY A 118 11.29 -25.03 3.57
C GLY A 118 10.66 -26.31 4.13
N PHE A 119 10.09 -27.11 3.22
CA PHE A 119 9.50 -28.42 3.51
C PHE A 119 9.92 -29.39 2.40
N GLU A 120 10.11 -30.67 2.73
CA GLU A 120 10.32 -31.73 1.74
C GLU A 120 9.06 -31.90 0.88
N GLU A 121 9.22 -32.00 -0.45
CA GLU A 121 8.10 -32.08 -1.41
C GLU A 121 7.19 -33.29 -1.17
N ASP A 122 7.75 -34.45 -0.84
CA ASP A 122 7.03 -35.72 -0.73
C ASP A 122 6.45 -36.03 0.68
N SER A 123 6.83 -35.27 1.72
CA SER A 123 6.66 -35.74 3.10
C SER A 123 6.07 -34.74 4.11
N GLU A 124 5.85 -33.49 3.69
CA GLU A 124 5.44 -32.37 4.59
C GLU A 124 6.37 -32.14 5.79
N LYS A 125 7.58 -32.72 5.80
CA LYS A 125 8.55 -32.50 6.87
C LYS A 125 9.26 -31.16 6.71
N PRO A 126 9.44 -30.40 7.80
CA PRO A 126 10.17 -29.13 7.75
C PRO A 126 11.67 -29.34 7.52
N ILE A 127 12.24 -28.56 6.60
CA ILE A 127 13.69 -28.51 6.35
C ILE A 127 14.30 -27.49 7.31
N LEU A 128 14.92 -28.02 8.37
CA LEU A 128 15.64 -27.27 9.39
C LEU A 128 17.15 -27.34 9.12
N ILE A 129 17.82 -26.19 9.14
CA ILE A 129 19.29 -26.09 9.08
C ILE A 129 19.84 -25.56 10.41
N ASP A 130 21.05 -25.95 10.74
CA ASP A 130 21.72 -25.48 11.95
C ASP A 130 22.00 -23.98 11.88
N ASN A 131 21.67 -23.27 12.96
CA ASN A 131 22.03 -21.88 13.12
C ASN A 131 23.43 -21.78 13.75
N HIS A 132 24.38 -21.18 13.02
CA HIS A 132 25.76 -21.00 13.48
C HIS A 132 26.03 -19.62 14.10
N LYS A 133 25.03 -18.72 14.15
CA LYS A 133 25.09 -17.45 14.89
C LYS A 133 24.28 -17.58 16.17
N THR A 134 24.81 -17.14 17.31
CA THR A 134 24.02 -17.08 18.55
C THR A 134 22.84 -16.13 18.38
N ILE A 135 21.66 -16.52 18.88
CA ILE A 135 20.63 -15.53 19.20
C ILE A 135 21.17 -14.82 20.44
N THR A 136 21.22 -13.50 20.40
CA THR A 136 21.76 -12.70 21.49
C THR A 136 20.64 -11.82 22.07
N LEU A 137 20.77 -11.22 23.27
CA LEU A 137 19.80 -10.20 23.76
C LEU A 137 19.83 -8.95 22.85
N SER A 138 20.77 -8.93 21.91
CA SER A 138 21.86 -8.02 22.10
C SER A 138 22.71 -7.90 20.84
N GLU A 139 22.08 -7.24 19.91
CA GLU A 139 22.68 -6.21 19.07
C GLU A 139 21.42 -5.76 18.36
N ARG A 140 20.58 -5.00 19.07
CA ARG A 140 19.20 -4.69 18.64
C ARG A 140 18.22 -5.89 18.51
N HIS A 141 18.67 -7.14 18.37
CA HIS A 141 17.91 -8.24 17.75
C HIS A 141 16.46 -8.47 18.23
N LEU A 142 16.23 -8.63 19.54
CA LEU A 142 14.88 -8.84 20.08
C LEU A 142 14.01 -7.57 20.02
N LEU A 143 14.63 -6.41 20.27
CA LEU A 143 13.97 -5.10 20.33
C LEU A 143 13.68 -4.49 18.95
N THR A 144 14.25 -5.07 17.89
CA THR A 144 14.17 -4.55 16.51
C THR A 144 13.71 -5.55 15.46
N HIS A 145 13.24 -6.72 15.88
CA HIS A 145 12.65 -7.72 14.98
C HIS A 145 13.64 -8.30 13.94
N THR A 146 14.90 -8.47 14.35
CA THR A 146 16.01 -9.00 13.52
C THR A 146 16.64 -10.28 14.09
N SER A 147 16.05 -10.87 15.13
CA SER A 147 16.50 -12.13 15.76
C SER A 147 16.21 -13.41 14.97
N GLY A 148 15.53 -13.35 13.82
CA GLY A 148 15.04 -14.51 13.10
C GLY A 148 13.75 -15.12 13.63
N LEU A 149 13.32 -14.77 14.85
CA LEU A 149 11.99 -15.14 15.38
C LEU A 149 10.89 -14.45 14.57
N SER A 150 9.68 -15.01 14.58
CA SER A 150 8.50 -14.42 13.93
C SER A 150 7.20 -14.81 14.64
N TYR A 151 6.12 -14.07 14.40
CA TYR A 151 4.77 -14.51 14.74
C TYR A 151 4.26 -15.51 13.69
N ASP A 152 3.94 -16.73 14.12
CA ASP A 152 3.31 -17.75 13.27
C ASP A 152 2.01 -17.26 12.60
N VAL A 153 1.16 -16.53 13.33
CA VAL A 153 -0.08 -15.96 12.76
C VAL A 153 0.13 -15.04 11.55
N PHE A 154 1.33 -14.50 11.33
CA PHE A 154 1.67 -13.62 10.20
C PHE A 154 2.66 -14.23 9.19
N ASN A 155 3.18 -15.44 9.42
CA ASN A 155 4.14 -16.08 8.51
C ASN A 155 3.67 -17.49 8.10
N PRO A 156 3.40 -17.74 6.80
CA PRO A 156 2.82 -19.02 6.33
C PRO A 156 3.75 -20.22 6.53
N LEU A 157 5.07 -20.01 6.52
CA LEU A 157 6.05 -21.08 6.73
C LEU A 157 5.97 -21.62 8.16
N LEU A 158 5.83 -20.72 9.14
CA LEU A 158 5.60 -21.09 10.55
C LEU A 158 4.20 -21.68 10.79
N LYS A 159 3.14 -21.22 10.09
CA LYS A 159 1.82 -21.88 10.14
C LYS A 159 1.92 -23.35 9.70
N ARG A 160 2.58 -23.61 8.57
CA ARG A 160 2.81 -24.97 8.04
C ARG A 160 3.66 -25.79 9.00
N TYR A 161 4.70 -25.22 9.61
CA TYR A 161 5.55 -25.89 10.60
C TYR A 161 4.76 -26.33 11.83
N ARG A 162 3.97 -25.41 12.40
CA ARG A 162 3.12 -25.66 13.57
C ARG A 162 2.10 -26.78 13.29
N ALA A 163 1.50 -26.80 12.09
CA ALA A 163 0.60 -27.86 11.65
C ALA A 163 1.32 -29.21 11.48
N ALA A 164 2.42 -29.24 10.72
CA ALA A 164 3.18 -30.47 10.44
C ALA A 164 3.77 -31.13 11.70
N THR A 165 4.06 -30.34 12.74
CA THR A 165 4.62 -30.82 14.01
C THR A 165 3.57 -31.11 15.09
N ASN A 166 2.26 -31.01 14.78
CA ASN A 166 1.16 -31.05 15.77
C ASN A 166 1.35 -30.07 16.95
N ASN A 167 2.09 -28.99 16.71
CA ASN A 167 2.46 -27.96 17.68
C ASN A 167 1.59 -26.73 17.43
N THR A 168 0.29 -26.91 17.18
CA THR A 168 -0.63 -25.85 16.76
C THR A 168 -0.65 -24.72 17.80
N PRO A 169 -0.52 -23.44 17.41
CA PRO A 169 -0.56 -22.34 18.37
C PRO A 169 -1.97 -22.29 18.93
N THR A 170 -2.10 -22.46 20.25
CA THR A 170 -3.37 -22.26 20.92
C THR A 170 -3.74 -20.78 20.80
N SER A 171 -4.79 -20.50 20.04
CA SER A 171 -5.30 -19.17 19.72
C SER A 171 -5.37 -18.29 20.99
N PRO A 172 -4.91 -17.01 20.97
CA PRO A 172 -4.93 -16.16 22.18
C PRO A 172 -6.34 -15.91 22.73
N ALA A 173 -7.34 -16.12 21.86
CA ALA A 173 -8.72 -16.34 22.25
C ALA A 173 -8.90 -17.79 22.75
N GLY A 174 -9.12 -17.96 24.06
CA GLY A 174 -9.39 -19.27 24.65
C GLY A 174 -8.15 -20.12 24.92
N SER A 175 -6.97 -19.50 25.08
CA SER A 175 -5.72 -20.15 25.43
C SER A 175 -5.07 -19.49 26.63
N ASP A 176 -4.62 -20.33 27.57
CA ASP A 176 -3.79 -19.93 28.71
C ASP A 176 -2.34 -20.40 28.51
N ALA A 177 -1.87 -20.46 27.26
CA ALA A 177 -0.50 -20.86 26.93
C ALA A 177 0.50 -19.77 27.27
N MET A 178 1.59 -20.18 27.91
CA MET A 178 2.66 -19.29 28.37
C MET A 178 3.46 -18.71 27.21
N VAL A 179 4.21 -17.62 27.44
CA VAL A 179 5.16 -17.03 26.48
C VAL A 179 6.07 -18.10 25.89
N LYS A 180 6.66 -18.97 26.73
CA LYS A 180 7.56 -20.07 26.28
C LYS A 180 6.88 -21.11 25.38
N GLU A 181 5.58 -21.34 25.51
CA GLU A 181 4.83 -22.33 24.73
C GLU A 181 4.44 -21.74 23.38
N ARG A 182 3.97 -20.50 23.40
CA ARG A 182 3.49 -19.77 22.23
C ARG A 182 4.59 -19.18 21.36
N CYS A 183 5.68 -18.72 21.96
CA CYS A 183 6.73 -17.93 21.30
C CYS A 183 7.98 -18.73 20.94
N LEU A 184 8.00 -20.04 21.24
CA LEU A 184 9.09 -20.94 20.86
C LEU A 184 8.77 -21.63 19.53
N ALA A 185 9.53 -21.30 18.50
CA ALA A 185 9.48 -21.84 17.15
C ALA A 185 10.89 -21.73 16.52
N PRO A 186 11.18 -22.45 15.42
CA PRO A 186 12.39 -22.23 14.64
C PRO A 186 12.53 -20.79 14.15
N LEU A 187 13.77 -20.38 13.87
CA LEU A 187 14.05 -19.11 13.22
C LEU A 187 13.69 -19.18 11.73
N LEU A 188 13.50 -18.03 11.09
CA LEU A 188 13.33 -17.90 9.63
C LEU A 188 14.62 -17.49 8.91
N PHE A 189 15.59 -16.96 9.65
CA PHE A 189 16.91 -16.53 9.18
C PHE A 189 17.85 -16.45 10.39
N SER A 190 19.17 -16.48 10.16
CA SER A 190 20.15 -16.26 11.23
C SER A 190 20.04 -14.82 11.77
N PRO A 191 20.23 -14.58 13.08
CA PRO A 191 20.19 -13.24 13.66
C PRO A 191 21.02 -12.21 12.89
N GLY A 192 20.41 -11.06 12.61
CA GLY A 192 21.02 -9.90 11.93
C GLY A 192 21.00 -9.93 10.39
N ASP A 193 20.63 -11.06 9.77
CA ASP A 193 20.67 -11.21 8.29
C ASP A 193 19.39 -10.76 7.57
N SER A 194 18.30 -10.48 8.30
CA SER A 194 17.05 -9.96 7.74
C SER A 194 16.20 -9.28 8.84
N TRP A 195 14.93 -8.99 8.54
CA TRP A 195 13.94 -8.42 9.45
C TRP A 195 12.58 -9.11 9.24
N GLU A 196 11.90 -9.48 10.33
CA GLU A 196 10.53 -10.01 10.30
C GLU A 196 9.83 -9.76 11.64
N TYR A 197 8.56 -9.34 11.59
CA TYR A 197 7.82 -8.94 12.79
C TYR A 197 7.60 -10.12 13.76
N SER A 198 8.04 -9.96 15.02
CA SER A 198 8.34 -11.10 15.89
C SER A 198 7.89 -11.00 17.35
N VAL A 199 7.83 -12.19 17.97
CA VAL A 199 7.71 -12.43 19.42
C VAL A 199 8.94 -11.97 20.24
N GLY A 200 9.93 -11.32 19.64
CA GLY A 200 11.18 -10.93 20.34
C GLY A 200 10.95 -10.08 21.58
N ILE A 201 9.93 -9.22 21.57
CA ILE A 201 9.57 -8.38 22.74
C ILE A 201 8.86 -9.19 23.85
N ASP A 202 8.13 -10.25 23.51
CA ASP A 202 7.56 -11.18 24.50
C ASP A 202 8.70 -11.87 25.28
N TRP A 203 9.76 -12.28 24.57
CA TRP A 203 10.99 -12.80 25.18
C TRP A 203 11.77 -11.73 25.97
N ALA A 204 11.92 -10.51 25.47
CA ALA A 204 12.55 -9.42 26.23
C ALA A 204 11.83 -9.15 27.56
N GLY A 205 10.50 -9.29 27.59
CA GLY A 205 9.70 -9.27 28.81
C GLY A 205 10.13 -10.35 29.82
N GLN A 206 10.25 -11.60 29.39
CA GLN A 206 10.75 -12.71 30.23
C GLN A 206 12.16 -12.46 30.80
N MET A 207 13.01 -11.70 30.09
CA MET A 207 14.35 -11.36 30.57
C MET A 207 14.31 -10.33 31.69
N VAL A 208 13.46 -9.29 31.54
CA VAL A 208 13.20 -8.32 32.62
C VAL A 208 12.71 -9.04 33.88
N GLU A 209 11.82 -10.02 33.75
CA GLU A 209 11.36 -10.81 34.91
C GLU A 209 12.53 -11.55 35.57
N ARG A 210 13.27 -12.37 34.81
CA ARG A 210 14.35 -13.23 35.32
C ARG A 210 15.45 -12.45 36.03
N VAL A 211 15.95 -11.35 35.44
CA VAL A 211 17.05 -10.57 36.05
C VAL A 211 16.62 -9.65 37.20
N ASN A 212 15.31 -9.53 37.45
CA ASN A 212 14.74 -8.86 38.61
C ASN A 212 14.17 -9.85 39.64
N ASN A 213 14.84 -11.01 39.80
CA ASN A 213 14.50 -12.07 40.74
C ASN A 213 13.14 -12.75 40.47
N ASN A 214 12.74 -12.86 39.20
CA ASN A 214 11.44 -13.36 38.77
C ASN A 214 10.24 -12.53 39.28
N MET A 215 10.45 -11.23 39.50
CA MET A 215 9.36 -10.25 39.59
C MET A 215 8.56 -10.25 38.29
N SER A 216 7.22 -10.19 38.35
CA SER A 216 6.42 -10.18 37.12
C SER A 216 6.67 -8.90 36.30
N LEU A 217 6.48 -8.98 34.99
CA LEU A 217 6.61 -7.81 34.12
C LEU A 217 5.54 -6.76 34.42
N GLU A 218 4.36 -7.18 34.90
CA GLU A 218 3.34 -6.30 35.47
C GLU A 218 3.92 -5.49 36.64
N ASP A 219 4.39 -6.14 37.70
CA ASP A 219 4.97 -5.49 38.89
C ASP A 219 6.14 -4.58 38.52
N TYR A 220 7.01 -5.03 37.61
CA TYR A 220 8.15 -4.24 37.17
C TYR A 220 7.71 -2.97 36.43
N ILE A 221 6.75 -3.07 35.49
CA ILE A 221 6.21 -1.90 34.77
C ILE A 221 5.45 -0.99 35.74
N HIS A 222 4.69 -1.52 36.69
CA HIS A 222 4.04 -0.72 37.72
C HIS A 222 5.06 0.12 38.51
N LYS A 223 6.08 -0.53 39.07
CA LYS A 223 7.08 0.11 39.92
C LYS A 223 8.03 1.06 39.18
N ASN A 224 8.47 0.70 37.97
CA ASN A 224 9.54 1.43 37.27
C ASN A 224 9.01 2.35 36.14
N ILE A 225 7.73 2.28 35.77
CA ILE A 225 7.13 3.14 34.72
C ILE A 225 5.83 3.80 35.22
N CYS A 226 4.86 3.03 35.70
CA CYS A 226 3.55 3.59 36.08
C CYS A 226 3.63 4.50 37.31
N GLU A 227 4.28 4.07 38.38
CA GLU A 227 4.50 4.85 39.60
C GLU A 227 5.24 6.17 39.30
N PRO A 228 6.41 6.17 38.64
CA PRO A 228 7.09 7.40 38.21
C PRO A 228 6.20 8.37 37.42
N LEU A 229 5.27 7.87 36.60
CA LEU A 229 4.37 8.70 35.78
C LEU A 229 3.00 8.97 36.40
N ASN A 230 2.69 8.43 37.59
CA ASN A 230 1.35 8.39 38.17
C ASN A 230 0.30 7.89 37.15
N MET A 231 0.57 6.72 36.56
CA MET A 231 -0.38 5.88 35.82
C MET A 231 -0.99 4.86 36.79
N ARG A 232 -2.28 4.56 36.63
CA ARG A 232 -3.06 3.68 37.53
C ARG A 232 -3.89 2.64 36.80
N ASN A 233 -4.01 2.78 35.48
CA ASN A 233 -4.88 2.01 34.62
C ASN A 233 -4.03 1.26 33.59
N PHE A 234 -3.11 0.44 34.06
CA PHE A 234 -2.33 -0.51 33.27
C PHE A 234 -2.38 -1.87 33.97
N SER A 235 -2.53 -2.96 33.21
CA SER A 235 -2.41 -4.34 33.70
C SER A 235 -2.35 -5.33 32.51
N PHE A 236 -1.66 -6.45 32.65
CA PHE A 236 -1.77 -7.64 31.79
C PHE A 236 -2.95 -8.54 32.17
N HIS A 237 -3.49 -8.38 33.39
CA HIS A 237 -4.56 -9.18 34.00
C HIS A 237 -5.77 -8.33 34.41
N PRO A 238 -6.36 -7.50 33.52
CA PRO A 238 -7.43 -6.57 33.88
C PRO A 238 -8.66 -7.24 34.52
N ALA A 239 -8.91 -8.54 34.33
CA ALA A 239 -9.98 -9.25 35.02
C ALA A 239 -9.86 -9.20 36.56
N ARG A 240 -8.64 -9.01 37.09
CA ARG A 240 -8.35 -8.84 38.52
C ARG A 240 -8.66 -7.43 39.03
N HIS A 241 -9.04 -6.52 38.13
CA HIS A 241 -9.28 -5.09 38.35
C HIS A 241 -10.72 -4.70 37.94
N PRO A 242 -11.73 -4.87 38.82
CA PRO A 242 -13.13 -4.55 38.51
C PRO A 242 -13.34 -3.11 38.00
N GLU A 243 -12.54 -2.16 38.48
CA GLU A 243 -12.51 -0.76 38.06
C GLU A 243 -11.97 -0.56 36.64
N MET A 244 -11.10 -1.44 36.15
CA MET A 244 -10.67 -1.47 34.75
C MET A 244 -11.70 -2.16 33.87
N MET A 245 -12.23 -3.31 34.31
CA MET A 245 -13.25 -4.07 33.58
C MET A 245 -14.54 -3.27 33.34
N SER A 246 -14.97 -2.45 34.31
CA SER A 246 -16.17 -1.61 34.17
C SER A 246 -16.09 -0.60 33.03
N ARG A 247 -14.86 -0.17 32.67
CA ARG A 247 -14.55 0.79 31.59
C ARG A 247 -13.85 0.14 30.39
N LEU A 248 -13.80 -1.20 30.34
CA LEU A 248 -13.24 -1.92 29.21
C LEU A 248 -14.02 -1.55 27.94
N VAL A 249 -13.28 -1.09 26.94
CA VAL A 249 -13.76 -0.84 25.59
C VAL A 249 -13.77 -2.20 24.89
N GLU A 250 -14.95 -2.64 24.45
CA GLU A 250 -15.08 -3.93 23.75
C GLU A 250 -14.33 -3.94 22.40
N MET A 251 -14.32 -5.06 21.68
CA MET A 251 -13.83 -5.11 20.31
C MET A 251 -14.96 -4.93 19.28
N SER A 252 -14.61 -4.43 18.10
CA SER A 252 -15.49 -4.32 16.93
C SER A 252 -14.71 -4.65 15.67
N GLN A 253 -15.40 -5.25 14.70
CA GLN A 253 -14.85 -5.57 13.37
C GLN A 253 -15.64 -4.89 12.26
N ARG A 254 -15.13 -4.90 11.03
CA ARG A 254 -15.96 -4.59 9.86
C ARG A 254 -16.85 -5.77 9.49
N ASP A 255 -18.06 -5.44 9.09
CA ASP A 255 -18.97 -6.36 8.43
C ASP A 255 -18.36 -6.91 7.13
N GLY A 256 -18.55 -8.19 6.84
CA GLY A 256 -17.89 -8.91 5.74
C GLY A 256 -16.62 -9.69 6.10
N GLY A 257 -16.12 -9.60 7.35
CA GLY A 257 -15.07 -10.48 7.86
C GLY A 257 -13.62 -10.03 7.57
N MET A 258 -12.68 -10.99 7.66
CA MET A 258 -11.23 -10.75 7.61
C MET A 258 -10.53 -11.64 6.57
N THR A 259 -9.44 -11.15 6.00
CA THR A 259 -8.51 -11.89 5.13
C THR A 259 -7.54 -12.75 5.94
N ASN A 260 -6.78 -13.61 5.24
CA ASN A 260 -5.71 -14.43 5.83
C ASN A 260 -4.56 -13.64 6.48
N TYR A 261 -4.45 -12.33 6.21
CA TYR A 261 -3.47 -11.42 6.81
C TYR A 261 -4.01 -10.67 8.04
N GLY A 262 -5.31 -10.79 8.33
CA GLY A 262 -6.00 -10.07 9.39
C GLY A 262 -6.71 -8.79 8.93
N THR A 263 -6.50 -8.36 7.67
CA THR A 263 -7.15 -7.16 7.10
C THR A 263 -8.64 -7.41 6.88
N THR A 264 -9.48 -6.38 6.77
CA THR A 264 -10.89 -6.62 6.41
C THR A 264 -11.01 -7.21 5.00
N ALA A 265 -11.94 -8.15 4.82
CA ALA A 265 -12.34 -8.62 3.50
C ALA A 265 -13.34 -7.67 2.80
N ASN A 266 -13.90 -6.70 3.52
CA ASN A 266 -14.82 -5.69 3.00
C ASN A 266 -14.46 -4.28 3.53
N PRO A 267 -13.61 -3.52 2.81
CA PRO A 267 -13.20 -2.17 3.18
C PRO A 267 -14.34 -1.15 3.35
N GLU A 268 -15.50 -1.39 2.71
CA GLU A 268 -16.70 -0.54 2.82
C GLU A 268 -17.66 -1.01 3.93
N GLY A 269 -17.37 -2.13 4.57
CA GLY A 269 -18.18 -2.72 5.65
C GLY A 269 -18.31 -1.79 6.86
N LYS A 270 -19.49 -1.79 7.48
CA LYS A 270 -19.72 -1.00 8.70
C LYS A 270 -19.08 -1.64 9.91
N ALA A 271 -18.76 -0.83 10.92
CA ALA A 271 -18.37 -1.32 12.22
C ALA A 271 -19.54 -2.09 12.87
N VAL A 272 -19.27 -3.32 13.28
CA VAL A 272 -20.17 -4.22 14.01
C VAL A 272 -19.48 -4.72 15.29
N HIS A 273 -20.26 -5.25 16.23
CA HIS A 273 -19.69 -5.90 17.43
C HIS A 273 -18.84 -7.11 17.04
N GLN A 274 -17.71 -7.31 17.71
CA GLN A 274 -16.89 -8.52 17.57
C GLN A 274 -17.17 -9.44 18.77
N PRO A 275 -17.99 -10.50 18.61
CA PRO A 275 -18.36 -11.38 19.72
C PRO A 275 -17.21 -12.31 20.17
N LYS A 276 -16.23 -12.57 19.30
CA LYS A 276 -15.07 -13.39 19.63
C LYS A 276 -14.07 -12.56 20.44
N VAL A 277 -13.84 -12.93 21.71
CA VAL A 277 -12.67 -12.48 22.49
C VAL A 277 -11.42 -12.75 21.67
N LEU A 278 -10.51 -11.79 21.50
CA LEU A 278 -9.28 -11.97 20.73
C LEU A 278 -8.03 -12.13 21.59
N TRP A 279 -8.13 -11.77 22.87
CA TRP A 279 -7.08 -11.87 23.87
C TRP A 279 -7.74 -12.06 25.24
N ASN A 280 -7.31 -13.04 26.03
CA ASN A 280 -7.88 -13.29 27.36
C ASN A 280 -7.50 -12.15 28.34
N THR A 281 -8.45 -11.73 29.18
CA THR A 281 -8.28 -10.67 30.18
C THR A 281 -7.55 -11.11 31.46
N ASP A 282 -7.11 -12.37 31.50
CA ASP A 282 -6.25 -12.93 32.56
C ASP A 282 -5.41 -14.08 31.97
N MET A 283 -4.28 -13.74 31.34
CA MET A 283 -3.31 -14.75 30.89
C MET A 283 -2.56 -15.34 32.10
N LYS A 284 -1.82 -16.44 31.93
CA LYS A 284 -0.98 -16.98 33.02
C LYS A 284 0.26 -16.14 33.31
N ASP A 285 0.87 -15.58 32.26
CA ASP A 285 2.10 -14.80 32.31
C ASP A 285 2.00 -13.53 31.43
N CYS A 286 2.99 -12.65 31.57
CA CYS A 286 2.99 -11.34 30.93
C CYS A 286 3.60 -11.38 29.52
N HIS A 287 2.76 -11.40 28.49
CA HIS A 287 3.19 -11.32 27.08
C HIS A 287 3.60 -9.89 26.69
N GLY A 288 4.85 -9.50 26.94
CA GLY A 288 5.34 -8.12 26.70
C GLY A 288 5.15 -7.58 25.26
N GLY A 289 5.00 -8.45 24.26
CA GLY A 289 4.77 -8.06 22.87
C GLY A 289 3.31 -7.72 22.54
N ALA A 290 2.33 -8.10 23.37
CA ALA A 290 0.91 -7.94 23.05
C ALA A 290 -0.09 -7.89 24.23
N GLY A 291 0.29 -8.20 25.46
CA GLY A 291 -0.65 -8.55 26.53
C GLY A 291 -1.19 -7.41 27.39
N GLY A 292 -0.64 -6.20 27.30
CA GLY A 292 -1.02 -5.09 28.16
C GLY A 292 -2.40 -4.52 27.83
N PHE A 293 -3.11 -4.09 28.87
CA PHE A 293 -4.32 -3.28 28.80
C PHE A 293 -4.06 -1.93 29.46
N GLY A 294 -4.68 -0.86 28.96
CA GLY A 294 -4.60 0.45 29.59
C GLY A 294 -5.33 1.55 28.84
N THR A 295 -5.14 2.81 29.25
CA THR A 295 -5.87 3.96 28.68
C THR A 295 -4.97 4.84 27.80
N PRO A 296 -5.47 5.39 26.67
CA PRO A 296 -4.72 6.31 25.81
C PRO A 296 -4.13 7.51 26.56
N CYS A 297 -4.91 8.11 27.47
CA CYS A 297 -4.51 9.29 28.23
C CYS A 297 -3.36 9.00 29.23
N GLU A 298 -3.26 7.79 29.77
CA GLU A 298 -2.11 7.41 30.59
C GLU A 298 -0.91 6.96 29.76
N TYR A 299 -1.13 6.27 28.63
CA TYR A 299 -0.06 5.89 27.71
C TYR A 299 0.64 7.13 27.12
N LEU A 300 -0.09 8.21 26.85
CA LEU A 300 0.48 9.50 26.42
C LEU A 300 1.55 10.03 27.41
N LYS A 301 1.39 9.82 28.73
CA LYS A 301 2.39 10.24 29.72
C LYS A 301 3.75 9.57 29.50
N CYS A 302 3.73 8.30 29.05
CA CYS A 302 4.93 7.56 28.70
C CYS A 302 5.58 8.16 27.43
N LEU A 303 4.77 8.39 26.38
CA LEU A 303 5.24 9.05 25.15
C LEU A 303 5.85 10.43 25.43
N GLN A 304 5.19 11.26 26.23
CA GLN A 304 5.68 12.59 26.63
C GLN A 304 6.98 12.51 27.42
N SER A 305 7.15 11.52 28.30
CA SER A 305 8.39 11.36 29.07
C SER A 305 9.58 10.98 28.19
N ILE A 306 9.35 10.19 27.14
CA ILE A 306 10.38 9.87 26.14
C ILE A 306 10.62 11.06 25.20
N CYS A 307 9.56 11.70 24.70
CA CYS A 307 9.64 12.87 23.81
C CYS A 307 10.34 14.09 24.43
N SER A 308 10.18 14.30 25.73
CA SER A 308 10.84 15.37 26.49
C SER A 308 12.25 15.04 26.94
N ASN A 309 12.68 13.79 26.74
CA ASN A 309 13.97 13.25 27.14
C ASN A 309 14.43 13.68 28.56
N ASN A 310 13.48 13.68 29.51
CA ASN A 310 13.60 14.42 30.77
C ASN A 310 14.27 13.65 31.93
N GLY A 311 14.82 12.45 31.68
CA GLY A 311 15.45 11.62 32.71
C GLY A 311 14.50 10.83 33.62
N ARG A 312 13.17 10.94 33.45
CA ARG A 312 12.19 10.37 34.41
C ARG A 312 11.96 8.86 34.29
N LEU A 313 12.15 8.29 33.10
CA LEU A 313 12.07 6.84 32.86
C LEU A 313 13.43 6.21 32.52
N LEU A 314 14.23 6.95 31.76
CA LEU A 314 15.51 6.57 31.18
C LEU A 314 16.40 7.83 31.15
N LYS A 315 17.72 7.65 31.25
CA LYS A 315 18.73 8.69 31.08
C LYS A 315 18.68 9.26 29.66
N PRO A 316 19.06 10.54 29.45
CA PRO A 316 19.01 11.15 28.12
C PRO A 316 19.76 10.39 27.02
N SER A 317 20.96 9.90 27.32
CA SER A 317 21.78 9.09 26.41
C SER A 317 21.11 7.78 25.98
N THR A 318 20.26 7.21 26.84
CA THR A 318 19.57 5.94 26.57
C THR A 318 18.39 6.15 25.64
N VAL A 319 17.66 7.26 25.82
CA VAL A 319 16.64 7.69 24.85
C VAL A 319 17.29 8.08 23.53
N ASP A 320 18.41 8.79 23.54
CA ASP A 320 19.15 9.12 22.31
C ASP A 320 19.58 7.86 21.54
N GLU A 321 19.92 6.76 22.24
CA GLU A 321 20.19 5.45 21.63
C GLU A 321 18.92 4.80 21.04
N MET A 322 17.75 4.97 21.68
CA MET A 322 16.49 4.45 21.12
C MET A 322 16.17 5.07 19.76
N PHE A 323 16.48 6.36 19.57
CA PHE A 323 16.23 7.12 18.33
C PHE A 323 17.40 7.11 17.34
N LYS A 324 18.25 6.07 17.35
CA LYS A 324 19.23 5.81 16.29
C LYS A 324 18.72 4.77 15.27
N PRO A 325 18.97 4.94 13.96
CA PRO A 325 18.79 3.89 12.96
C PRO A 325 19.57 2.64 13.36
N GLN A 326 18.93 1.48 13.28
CA GLN A 326 19.37 0.33 14.06
C GLN A 326 19.32 -1.02 13.34
N LEU A 327 18.94 -1.02 12.06
CA LEU A 327 19.05 -2.17 11.18
C LEU A 327 20.39 -2.18 10.42
N SER A 328 20.95 -3.37 10.22
CA SER A 328 21.98 -3.63 9.20
C SER A 328 21.42 -3.35 7.80
N GLU A 329 22.27 -3.22 6.78
CA GLU A 329 21.79 -3.06 5.40
C GLU A 329 20.88 -4.23 4.97
N ALA A 330 21.24 -5.46 5.36
CA ALA A 330 20.46 -6.67 5.09
C ALA A 330 19.10 -6.64 5.81
N SER A 331 19.07 -6.31 7.10
CA SER A 331 17.82 -6.16 7.86
C SER A 331 16.95 -5.02 7.34
N ARG A 332 17.54 -3.88 6.92
CA ARG A 332 16.78 -2.76 6.33
C ARG A 332 16.15 -3.17 4.99
N LYS A 333 16.87 -3.90 4.13
CA LYS A 333 16.31 -4.51 2.91
C LYS A 333 15.18 -5.49 3.25
N GLY A 334 15.32 -6.27 4.32
CA GLY A 334 14.26 -7.13 4.86
C GLY A 334 12.99 -6.35 5.24
N LEU A 335 13.13 -5.29 6.02
CA LEU A 335 12.02 -4.41 6.41
C LEU A 335 11.32 -3.80 5.19
N ILE A 336 12.09 -3.21 4.27
CA ILE A 336 11.55 -2.60 3.04
C ILE A 336 10.79 -3.65 2.21
N LYS A 337 11.32 -4.87 2.06
CA LYS A 337 10.63 -5.97 1.37
C LYS A 337 9.34 -6.43 2.06
N ARG A 338 9.19 -6.23 3.37
CA ARG A 338 7.91 -6.48 4.06
C ARG A 338 6.93 -5.33 3.86
N LEU A 339 7.41 -4.08 3.81
CA LEU A 339 6.60 -2.89 3.55
C LEU A 339 6.19 -2.72 2.08
N SER A 340 6.88 -3.37 1.13
CA SER A 340 6.46 -3.40 -0.27
C SER A 340 5.25 -4.33 -0.53
N ILE A 341 4.85 -5.15 0.46
CA ILE A 341 3.64 -5.97 0.39
C ILE A 341 2.47 -5.14 0.96
N PRO A 342 1.46 -4.74 0.18
CA PRO A 342 0.44 -3.76 0.60
C PRO A 342 -0.33 -4.17 1.87
N GLU A 343 -0.69 -5.44 2.01
CA GLU A 343 -1.41 -5.96 3.18
C GLU A 343 -0.54 -5.92 4.44
N VAL A 344 0.74 -6.26 4.31
CA VAL A 344 1.69 -6.23 5.43
C VAL A 344 1.99 -4.78 5.82
N ASN A 345 2.17 -3.88 4.87
CA ASN A 345 2.32 -2.45 5.15
C ASN A 345 1.10 -1.89 5.91
N GLN A 346 -0.12 -2.23 5.47
CA GLN A 346 -1.35 -1.89 6.20
C GLN A 346 -1.38 -2.47 7.63
N CYS A 347 -0.79 -3.64 7.88
CA CYS A 347 -0.66 -4.20 9.22
C CYS A 347 0.37 -3.45 10.10
N LEU A 348 1.45 -2.93 9.50
CA LEU A 348 2.59 -2.34 10.23
C LEU A 348 2.53 -0.81 10.38
N GLY A 349 1.64 -0.11 9.66
CA GLY A 349 1.39 1.33 9.86
C GLY A 349 0.92 2.12 8.64
N ALA A 350 0.76 1.47 7.47
CA ALA A 350 0.38 2.09 6.20
C ALA A 350 1.30 3.25 5.78
N PHE A 351 2.60 2.99 5.74
CA PHE A 351 3.61 3.93 5.24
C PHE A 351 3.42 4.16 3.74
N PRO A 352 3.63 5.38 3.22
CA PRO A 352 3.69 5.61 1.78
C PRO A 352 4.71 4.68 1.10
N PRO A 353 4.49 4.28 -0.16
CA PRO A 353 5.51 3.66 -0.98
C PRO A 353 6.82 4.48 -0.94
N ASP A 354 7.95 3.77 -1.06
CA ASP A 354 9.31 4.33 -1.11
C ASP A 354 9.77 5.16 0.10
N THR A 355 8.96 5.27 1.16
CA THR A 355 9.36 5.97 2.40
C THR A 355 10.63 5.36 2.97
N LYS A 356 11.68 6.16 3.11
CA LYS A 356 12.93 5.70 3.73
C LYS A 356 12.74 5.55 5.23
N VAL A 357 12.76 4.31 5.67
CA VAL A 357 12.58 3.92 7.07
C VAL A 357 13.73 3.06 7.58
N ASP A 358 13.88 3.09 8.90
CA ASP A 358 14.70 2.16 9.67
C ASP A 358 13.88 1.68 10.87
N TRP A 359 14.48 0.91 11.76
CA TRP A 359 13.91 0.59 13.05
C TRP A 359 14.78 1.22 14.15
N GLY A 360 14.18 1.68 15.25
CA GLY A 360 14.87 2.12 16.47
C GLY A 360 14.43 1.27 17.67
N ILE A 361 15.06 1.39 18.83
CA ILE A 361 14.66 0.57 20.00
C ILE A 361 13.25 1.01 20.48
N GLY A 362 12.23 0.28 20.03
CA GLY A 362 10.82 0.47 20.40
C GLY A 362 9.85 0.61 19.23
N GLY A 363 10.31 0.92 18.00
CA GLY A 363 9.42 1.15 16.86
C GLY A 363 10.13 1.53 15.56
N ILE A 364 9.36 1.68 14.49
CA ILE A 364 9.87 2.08 13.17
C ILE A 364 10.18 3.58 13.12
N MET A 365 11.24 3.97 12.43
CA MET A 365 11.75 5.34 12.35
C MET A 365 11.75 5.87 10.92
N ASN A 366 11.43 7.16 10.74
CA ASN A 366 11.61 7.83 9.45
C ASN A 366 13.07 8.29 9.27
N LEU A 367 13.68 8.01 8.11
CA LEU A 367 15.03 8.49 7.73
C LEU A 367 14.99 9.82 6.95
N GLU A 368 13.80 10.31 6.62
CA GLU A 368 13.49 11.58 5.97
C GLU A 368 12.24 12.24 6.59
N ASP A 369 11.93 13.48 6.24
CA ASP A 369 10.69 14.14 6.71
C ASP A 369 9.49 13.56 5.94
N VAL A 370 8.47 13.03 6.64
CA VAL A 370 7.36 12.27 6.07
C VAL A 370 6.02 12.84 6.55
N HIS A 371 5.26 13.43 5.62
CA HIS A 371 4.07 14.23 5.90
C HIS A 371 4.37 15.38 6.89
N SER A 372 3.80 15.33 8.11
CA SER A 372 4.00 16.28 9.21
C SER A 372 4.99 15.79 10.27
N ARG A 373 5.58 14.59 10.10
CA ARG A 373 6.55 14.01 11.04
C ARG A 373 7.96 14.15 10.50
N SER A 374 8.88 14.53 11.36
CA SER A 374 10.27 14.74 11.01
C SER A 374 11.04 13.45 10.75
N LYS A 375 12.14 13.58 10.02
CA LYS A 375 13.29 12.67 10.08
C LYS A 375 13.68 12.45 11.54
N GLY A 376 13.84 11.19 11.91
CA GLY A 376 14.12 10.77 13.29
C GLY A 376 12.89 10.58 14.15
N SER A 377 11.66 10.87 13.69
CA SER A 377 10.46 10.47 14.44
C SER A 377 10.30 8.95 14.46
N MET A 378 9.87 8.40 15.60
CA MET A 378 9.59 6.97 15.79
C MET A 378 8.08 6.73 15.94
N ALA A 379 7.59 5.59 15.49
CA ALA A 379 6.19 5.21 15.63
C ALA A 379 5.99 3.70 15.80
N TRP A 380 4.83 3.31 16.34
CA TRP A 380 4.31 1.95 16.20
C TRP A 380 2.78 1.92 16.35
N GLY A 381 2.21 0.73 16.54
CA GLY A 381 0.79 0.57 16.77
C GLY A 381 0.40 -0.75 17.43
N GLY A 382 -0.90 -0.94 17.59
CA GLY A 382 -1.54 -2.10 18.18
C GLY A 382 -2.72 -2.56 17.33
N PHE A 383 -2.94 -3.88 17.29
CA PHE A 383 -3.91 -4.55 16.44
C PHE A 383 -5.34 -3.95 16.45
N PRO A 384 -5.89 -3.44 17.58
CA PRO A 384 -7.16 -2.72 17.59
C PRO A 384 -7.17 -1.33 16.88
N ASN A 385 -6.23 -1.07 15.97
CA ASN A 385 -6.02 0.21 15.28
C ASN A 385 -5.71 1.33 16.29
N LEU A 386 -4.74 1.00 17.14
CA LEU A 386 -4.03 1.92 18.01
C LEU A 386 -2.78 2.35 17.25
N HIS A 387 -2.46 3.63 17.26
CA HIS A 387 -1.18 4.11 16.75
C HIS A 387 -0.55 5.04 17.76
N TRP A 388 0.78 5.16 17.71
CA TRP A 388 1.51 6.18 18.44
C TRP A 388 2.71 6.65 17.65
N TRP A 389 3.12 7.88 17.88
CA TRP A 389 4.37 8.41 17.36
C TRP A 389 4.99 9.43 18.32
N ILE A 390 6.31 9.57 18.22
CA ILE A 390 7.15 10.51 18.95
C ILE A 390 8.05 11.21 17.93
N ASP A 391 7.98 12.53 17.88
CA ASP A 391 8.87 13.39 17.08
C ASP A 391 9.66 14.31 18.04
N PRO A 392 10.90 13.92 18.41
CA PRO A 392 11.74 14.73 19.29
C PRO A 392 12.14 16.09 18.69
N LYS A 393 12.23 16.19 17.35
CA LYS A 393 12.63 17.43 16.64
C LYS A 393 11.51 18.46 16.64
N ALA A 394 10.26 18.01 16.44
CA ALA A 394 9.08 18.85 16.59
C ALA A 394 8.70 19.08 18.06
N GLY A 395 9.15 18.20 18.97
CA GLY A 395 8.82 18.23 20.39
C GLY A 395 7.41 17.70 20.69
N LEU A 396 6.94 16.72 19.92
CA LEU A 396 5.55 16.28 19.90
C LEU A 396 5.40 14.77 20.02
N CYS A 397 4.30 14.34 20.65
CA CYS A 397 3.88 12.95 20.63
C CYS A 397 2.36 12.81 20.70
N ASP A 398 1.86 11.70 20.17
CA ASP A 398 0.43 11.47 19.98
C ASP A 398 0.11 9.97 20.02
N TYR A 399 -1.09 9.65 20.50
CA TYR A 399 -1.68 8.32 20.57
C TYR A 399 -3.11 8.38 19.99
N PRO A 400 -3.27 8.34 18.65
CA PRO A 400 -4.58 8.29 18.03
C PRO A 400 -5.14 6.86 18.06
N TYR A 401 -6.32 6.68 18.67
CA TYR A 401 -7.10 5.45 18.64
C TYR A 401 -8.34 5.57 17.75
N THR A 402 -8.48 4.67 16.77
CA THR A 402 -9.70 4.53 15.96
C THR A 402 -10.07 3.04 15.82
N ARG A 403 -11.10 2.58 16.55
CA ARG A 403 -11.42 1.14 16.69
C ARG A 403 -12.04 0.51 15.43
N ALA A 404 -11.26 0.17 14.42
CA ALA A 404 -11.78 -0.57 13.26
C ALA A 404 -10.82 -1.68 12.84
N LEU A 405 -11.12 -2.92 13.27
CA LEU A 405 -10.35 -4.13 12.94
C LEU A 405 -9.98 -4.13 11.45
N GLN A 406 -8.67 -3.96 11.25
CA GLN A 406 -7.97 -3.46 10.07
C GLN A 406 -8.81 -2.91 8.91
N THR A 407 -8.97 -1.60 8.89
CA THR A 407 -8.87 -0.82 7.65
C THR A 407 -8.39 0.58 7.96
N PHE A 408 -7.17 0.87 7.53
CA PHE A 408 -6.69 2.24 7.45
C PHE A 408 -7.57 3.05 6.50
N LYS A 409 -8.59 3.73 7.04
CA LYS A 409 -9.01 5.03 6.51
C LYS A 409 -8.17 6.13 7.15
N MET A 410 -6.86 6.07 6.90
CA MET A 410 -6.11 7.30 6.66
C MET A 410 -6.31 7.77 5.21
N SER A 411 -7.57 7.83 4.76
CA SER A 411 -7.99 8.90 3.86
C SER A 411 -8.25 10.16 4.70
N VAL A 412 -7.18 10.63 5.33
CA VAL A 412 -6.68 11.99 5.08
C VAL A 412 -7.18 12.42 3.70
N THR A 413 -8.13 13.36 3.62
CA THR A 413 -8.64 13.86 2.34
C THR A 413 -7.59 14.76 1.66
N THR A 414 -6.46 14.17 1.28
CA THR A 414 -5.85 14.51 0.00
C THR A 414 -6.94 14.39 -1.06
N LEU A 415 -7.65 15.52 -1.29
CA LEU A 415 -8.37 15.82 -2.53
C LEU A 415 -7.62 15.10 -3.66
N PRO A 416 -8.25 14.11 -4.33
CA PRO A 416 -7.53 13.27 -5.27
C PRO A 416 -7.23 14.05 -6.56
N ALA A 417 -6.14 14.83 -6.54
CA ALA A 417 -5.07 14.59 -7.49
C ALA A 417 -4.41 13.29 -7.00
N GLN A 418 -4.83 12.13 -7.47
CA GLN A 418 -4.88 11.77 -8.89
C GLN A 418 -6.24 11.11 -9.30
N PRO A 419 -7.02 11.66 -10.25
CA PRO A 419 -8.28 11.06 -10.76
C PRO A 419 -8.15 9.73 -11.53
N THR A 420 -7.60 8.68 -10.92
CA THR A 420 -7.73 7.31 -11.48
C THR A 420 -9.18 6.82 -11.40
N MET A 421 -9.56 6.08 -12.44
CA MET A 421 -10.94 5.84 -12.82
C MET A 421 -11.45 4.51 -12.26
N ASN A 422 -12.05 4.56 -11.07
CA ASN A 422 -12.89 3.46 -10.60
C ASN A 422 -14.36 3.81 -10.91
N ILE A 423 -15.01 3.00 -11.76
CA ILE A 423 -16.46 3.02 -11.91
C ILE A 423 -17.00 2.39 -10.63
N SER A 424 -17.33 3.24 -9.66
CA SER A 424 -17.77 2.82 -8.34
C SER A 424 -18.95 1.85 -8.41
N ALA A 425 -18.90 0.82 -7.57
CA ALA A 425 -20.05 0.01 -7.19
C ALA A 425 -21.27 0.90 -6.87
N PRO A 426 -22.51 0.42 -7.03
CA PRO A 426 -23.72 1.26 -6.99
C PRO A 426 -23.89 2.00 -5.66
N GLY A 427 -23.35 3.21 -5.59
CA GLY A 427 -23.13 3.98 -4.36
C GLY A 427 -23.31 5.48 -4.59
N HIS A 428 -23.83 6.16 -3.58
CA HIS A 428 -24.45 7.48 -3.73
C HIS A 428 -23.43 8.64 -3.78
N THR A 429 -23.43 9.40 -4.88
CA THR A 429 -22.71 10.68 -4.98
C THR A 429 -23.28 11.73 -4.01
N ALA A 430 -22.46 12.70 -3.58
CA ALA A 430 -22.84 13.67 -2.55
C ALA A 430 -24.09 14.51 -2.90
N LEU A 431 -24.23 14.92 -4.16
CA LEU A 431 -25.41 15.62 -4.69
C LEU A 431 -26.70 14.79 -4.60
N SER A 432 -26.60 13.46 -4.68
CA SER A 432 -27.76 12.56 -4.75
C SER A 432 -28.51 12.37 -3.42
N ARG A 433 -28.05 13.00 -2.34
CA ARG A 433 -28.75 13.05 -1.04
C ARG A 433 -29.82 14.15 -0.95
N LEU A 434 -29.80 15.12 -1.87
CA LEU A 434 -30.67 16.31 -1.86
C LEU A 434 -31.62 16.42 -3.05
N ASP A 435 -31.60 15.45 -3.98
CA ASP A 435 -32.38 15.52 -5.22
C ASP A 435 -33.82 14.97 -5.03
N PRO A 436 -34.87 15.82 -5.07
CA PRO A 436 -36.25 15.37 -4.99
C PRO A 436 -36.74 14.66 -6.26
N LEU A 437 -36.14 14.92 -7.43
CA LEU A 437 -36.52 14.27 -8.69
C LEU A 437 -36.17 12.78 -8.67
N ARG A 438 -35.03 12.43 -8.06
CA ARG A 438 -34.62 11.02 -7.91
C ARG A 438 -35.72 10.17 -7.26
N LYS A 439 -36.36 10.66 -6.19
CA LYS A 439 -37.45 9.95 -5.50
C LYS A 439 -38.68 9.68 -6.37
N VAL A 440 -38.91 10.49 -7.41
CA VAL A 440 -40.00 10.30 -8.38
C VAL A 440 -39.69 9.13 -9.32
N PHE A 441 -38.43 9.02 -9.76
CA PHE A 441 -38.01 7.99 -10.73
C PHE A 441 -37.47 6.71 -10.09
N ASP A 442 -37.14 6.68 -8.79
CA ASP A 442 -36.59 5.50 -8.10
C ASP A 442 -37.46 4.24 -8.31
N LYS A 443 -38.81 4.36 -8.31
CA LYS A 443 -39.73 3.24 -8.61
C LYS A 443 -39.65 2.76 -10.06
N PHE A 444 -39.44 3.66 -11.02
CA PHE A 444 -39.30 3.32 -12.44
C PHE A 444 -37.92 2.72 -12.73
N PHE A 445 -36.85 3.24 -12.13
CA PHE A 445 -35.52 2.67 -12.28
C PHE A 445 -35.34 1.35 -11.50
N ALA A 446 -36.15 1.08 -10.46
CA ALA A 446 -36.15 -0.20 -9.77
C ALA A 446 -36.75 -1.35 -10.60
N SER A 447 -37.66 -1.08 -11.56
CA SER A 447 -38.24 -2.12 -12.42
C SER A 447 -37.38 -2.51 -13.62
N ILE A 448 -36.30 -1.77 -13.90
CA ILE A 448 -35.38 -2.07 -15.01
C ILE A 448 -34.17 -2.87 -14.48
N PRO A 449 -33.84 -4.03 -15.07
CA PRO A 449 -32.68 -4.82 -14.68
C PRO A 449 -31.38 -4.00 -14.67
N GLN A 450 -30.51 -4.24 -13.68
CA GLN A 450 -29.29 -3.45 -13.47
C GLN A 450 -28.34 -3.47 -14.69
N ILE A 451 -28.24 -4.61 -15.37
CA ILE A 451 -27.46 -4.76 -16.62
C ILE A 451 -27.99 -3.81 -17.70
N VAL A 452 -29.31 -3.78 -17.90
CA VAL A 452 -29.97 -2.88 -18.89
C VAL A 452 -29.75 -1.41 -18.51
N ARG A 453 -29.88 -1.05 -17.23
CA ARG A 453 -29.57 0.30 -16.74
C ARG A 453 -28.11 0.69 -17.00
N GLY A 454 -27.17 -0.23 -16.82
CA GLY A 454 -25.75 -0.01 -17.12
C GLY A 454 -25.49 0.31 -18.60
N HIS A 455 -26.14 -0.42 -19.52
CA HIS A 455 -26.07 -0.13 -20.95
C HIS A 455 -26.70 1.22 -21.32
N VAL A 456 -27.86 1.55 -20.74
CA VAL A 456 -28.55 2.84 -20.99
C VAL A 456 -27.71 4.02 -20.49
N VAL A 457 -27.17 3.95 -19.27
CA VAL A 457 -26.30 5.02 -18.71
C VAL A 457 -25.04 5.21 -19.56
N ALA A 458 -24.38 4.12 -19.97
CA ALA A 458 -23.21 4.20 -20.82
C ALA A 458 -23.54 4.76 -22.21
N GLY A 459 -24.64 4.35 -22.82
CA GLY A 459 -25.10 4.87 -24.12
C GLY A 459 -25.46 6.36 -24.07
N ILE A 460 -26.12 6.82 -23.01
CA ILE A 460 -26.38 8.25 -22.78
C ILE A 460 -25.07 9.02 -22.58
N GLY A 461 -24.12 8.47 -21.83
CA GLY A 461 -22.79 9.06 -21.62
C GLY A 461 -22.00 9.22 -22.92
N GLU A 462 -21.97 8.18 -23.77
CA GLU A 462 -21.33 8.26 -25.08
C GLU A 462 -22.07 9.21 -26.03
N LEU A 463 -23.40 9.20 -26.07
CA LEU A 463 -24.19 10.11 -26.91
C LEU A 463 -23.90 11.58 -26.56
N ILE A 464 -24.07 11.96 -25.30
CA ILE A 464 -23.89 13.34 -24.85
C ILE A 464 -22.41 13.74 -24.91
N GLY A 465 -21.51 12.87 -24.48
CA GLY A 465 -20.07 13.14 -24.47
C GLY A 465 -19.48 13.27 -25.87
N THR A 466 -19.85 12.39 -26.81
CA THR A 466 -19.44 12.51 -28.22
C THR A 466 -20.05 13.77 -28.86
N THR A 467 -21.30 14.11 -28.51
CA THR A 467 -21.92 15.38 -28.95
C THR A 467 -21.10 16.57 -28.45
N ALA A 468 -20.73 16.61 -27.18
CA ALA A 468 -19.94 17.70 -26.60
C ALA A 468 -18.53 17.78 -27.20
N PHE A 469 -17.83 16.64 -27.31
CA PHE A 469 -16.49 16.55 -27.88
C PHE A 469 -16.45 17.12 -29.29
N LEU A 470 -17.29 16.56 -30.17
CA LEU A 470 -17.33 16.95 -31.57
C LEU A 470 -17.94 18.33 -31.78
N PHE A 471 -18.87 18.78 -30.93
CA PHE A 471 -19.38 20.16 -30.99
C PHE A 471 -18.25 21.17 -30.80
N PHE A 472 -17.43 21.04 -29.76
CA PHE A 472 -16.34 21.99 -29.52
C PHE A 472 -15.18 21.83 -30.51
N ALA A 473 -14.87 20.60 -30.95
CA ALA A 473 -13.87 20.36 -31.98
C ALA A 473 -14.28 20.99 -33.33
N PHE A 474 -15.51 20.74 -33.77
CA PHE A 474 -16.03 21.33 -35.01
C PHE A 474 -16.20 22.85 -34.89
N SER A 475 -16.63 23.36 -33.75
CA SER A 475 -16.71 24.80 -33.48
C SER A 475 -15.34 25.48 -33.60
N ALA A 476 -14.28 24.87 -33.06
CA ALA A 476 -12.92 25.37 -33.18
C ALA A 476 -12.46 25.39 -34.65
N ALA A 477 -12.85 24.37 -35.43
CA ALA A 477 -12.53 24.31 -36.84
C ALA A 477 -13.30 25.35 -37.68
N GLU A 478 -14.60 25.57 -37.47
CA GLU A 478 -15.34 26.66 -38.11
C GLU A 478 -14.74 28.03 -37.77
N VAL A 479 -14.40 28.28 -36.49
CA VAL A 479 -13.76 29.54 -36.08
C VAL A 479 -12.42 29.74 -36.78
N ALA A 480 -11.58 28.70 -36.88
CA ALA A 480 -10.32 28.78 -37.60
C ALA A 480 -10.52 29.08 -39.10
N LEU A 481 -11.47 28.40 -39.76
CA LEU A 481 -11.73 28.56 -41.18
C LEU A 481 -12.35 29.93 -41.52
N VAL A 482 -13.30 30.42 -40.70
CA VAL A 482 -13.98 31.71 -40.89
C VAL A 482 -13.09 32.90 -40.54
N SER A 483 -12.26 32.81 -39.48
CA SER A 483 -11.43 33.94 -39.03
C SER A 483 -10.32 34.34 -40.01
N GLY A 484 -9.95 33.47 -40.95
CA GLY A 484 -9.02 33.77 -42.05
C GLY A 484 -9.65 34.45 -43.27
N ASN A 485 -10.88 34.97 -43.16
CA ASN A 485 -11.65 35.51 -44.29
C ASN A 485 -11.88 37.03 -44.19
N ASP A 486 -11.80 37.71 -45.34
CA ASP A 486 -11.95 39.17 -45.46
C ASP A 486 -13.42 39.64 -45.26
N ASN A 487 -14.41 38.75 -45.43
CA ASN A 487 -15.85 39.06 -45.30
C ASN A 487 -16.51 38.31 -44.12
N GLN A 488 -16.88 39.07 -43.07
CA GLN A 488 -17.50 38.54 -41.84
C GLN A 488 -19.03 38.81 -41.74
N GLY A 489 -19.68 39.18 -42.85
CA GLY A 489 -21.13 39.48 -42.92
C GLY A 489 -21.99 38.33 -43.48
N ASP A 490 -23.22 38.62 -43.88
CA ASP A 490 -24.24 37.64 -44.37
C ASP A 490 -23.82 36.77 -45.57
N LYS A 491 -22.69 37.08 -46.21
CA LYS A 491 -22.05 36.28 -47.27
C LYS A 491 -20.57 36.10 -46.95
N ILE A 492 -20.27 35.10 -46.13
CA ILE A 492 -18.91 34.63 -45.88
C ILE A 492 -18.42 33.91 -47.14
N ASP A 493 -17.28 34.32 -47.71
CA ASP A 493 -16.70 33.70 -48.90
C ASP A 493 -15.77 32.55 -48.51
N PHE A 494 -16.28 31.32 -48.49
CA PHE A 494 -15.50 30.16 -48.06
C PHE A 494 -14.39 29.70 -49.04
N THR A 495 -14.10 30.47 -50.11
CA THR A 495 -12.95 30.19 -50.99
C THR A 495 -11.62 30.63 -50.37
N ALA A 496 -11.20 29.92 -49.32
CA ALA A 496 -9.94 30.17 -48.63
C ALA A 496 -8.72 30.16 -49.58
N LYS A 497 -8.02 31.30 -49.68
CA LYS A 497 -6.66 31.41 -50.24
C LYS A 497 -5.65 30.67 -49.36
N SER A 498 -5.68 29.34 -49.41
CA SER A 498 -4.86 28.40 -48.62
C SER A 498 -5.06 28.49 -47.09
N ILE A 499 -5.27 27.35 -46.44
CA ILE A 499 -5.33 27.27 -44.97
C ILE A 499 -3.90 27.50 -44.44
N GLN A 500 -3.76 28.49 -43.55
CA GLN A 500 -2.48 28.87 -42.94
C GLN A 500 -2.11 27.95 -41.77
N THR A 501 -0.82 27.91 -41.40
CA THR A 501 -0.32 27.03 -40.34
C THR A 501 -0.95 27.34 -38.97
N GLU A 502 -1.28 28.61 -38.70
CA GLU A 502 -1.95 29.08 -37.49
C GLU A 502 -3.38 28.51 -37.39
N GLN A 503 -4.10 28.41 -38.52
CA GLN A 503 -5.42 27.80 -38.57
C GLN A 503 -5.34 26.29 -38.31
N LEU A 504 -4.37 25.60 -38.92
CA LEU A 504 -4.14 24.16 -38.68
C LEU A 504 -3.78 23.89 -37.21
N LEU A 505 -2.96 24.74 -36.59
CA LEU A 505 -2.62 24.66 -35.17
C LEU A 505 -3.85 24.91 -34.28
N TYR A 506 -4.67 25.91 -34.60
CA TYR A 506 -5.91 26.21 -33.86
C TYR A 506 -6.91 25.04 -33.93
N ILE A 507 -7.13 24.46 -35.12
CA ILE A 507 -7.98 23.27 -35.30
C ILE A 507 -7.45 22.12 -34.44
N SER A 508 -6.16 21.79 -34.59
CA SER A 508 -5.55 20.68 -33.87
C SER A 508 -5.68 20.85 -32.35
N PHE A 509 -5.34 22.03 -31.83
CA PHE A 509 -5.39 22.35 -30.41
C PHE A 509 -6.83 22.32 -29.89
N GLY A 510 -7.78 22.88 -30.65
CA GLY A 510 -9.21 22.86 -30.35
C GLY A 510 -9.78 21.45 -30.24
N THR A 511 -9.51 20.58 -31.21
CA THR A 511 -9.91 19.16 -31.15
C THR A 511 -9.25 18.46 -29.96
N GLY A 512 -7.94 18.60 -29.78
CA GLY A 512 -7.20 17.95 -28.70
C GLY A 512 -7.71 18.34 -27.30
N ILE A 513 -7.81 19.64 -27.02
CA ILE A 513 -8.32 20.16 -25.74
C ILE A 513 -9.81 19.83 -25.53
N SER A 514 -10.62 19.83 -26.59
CA SER A 514 -12.00 19.36 -26.50
C SER A 514 -12.05 17.91 -26.00
N LEU A 515 -11.21 17.02 -26.57
CA LEU A 515 -11.12 15.65 -26.09
C LEU A 515 -10.61 15.57 -24.65
N VAL A 516 -9.58 16.34 -24.26
CA VAL A 516 -9.11 16.37 -22.86
C VAL A 516 -10.27 16.67 -21.91
N VAL A 517 -10.99 17.77 -22.13
CA VAL A 517 -12.05 18.26 -21.22
C VAL A 517 -13.23 17.31 -21.18
N THR A 518 -13.69 16.84 -22.34
CA THR A 518 -14.86 15.96 -22.43
C THR A 518 -14.55 14.56 -21.93
N ALA A 519 -13.38 13.99 -22.24
CA ALA A 519 -12.95 12.73 -21.64
C ALA A 519 -12.85 12.86 -20.11
N TRP A 520 -12.26 13.94 -19.58
CA TRP A 520 -12.19 14.20 -18.13
C TRP A 520 -13.57 14.26 -17.46
N THR A 521 -14.58 14.75 -18.20
CA THR A 521 -15.94 14.92 -17.68
C THR A 521 -16.74 13.61 -17.71
N PHE A 522 -16.65 12.84 -18.79
CA PHE A 522 -17.54 11.70 -19.04
C PHE A 522 -16.93 10.33 -18.73
N PHE A 523 -15.63 10.24 -18.41
CA PHE A 523 -14.97 8.94 -18.20
C PHE A 523 -15.67 8.07 -17.14
N ARG A 524 -16.21 8.69 -16.08
CA ARG A 524 -16.94 7.99 -15.00
C ARG A 524 -18.33 7.49 -15.38
N ILE A 525 -18.88 7.96 -16.51
CA ILE A 525 -20.24 7.67 -16.96
C ILE A 525 -20.24 6.50 -17.95
N SER A 526 -19.39 6.56 -18.97
CA SER A 526 -19.36 5.58 -20.05
C SER A 526 -18.00 4.90 -20.28
N GLY A 527 -16.92 5.47 -19.76
CA GLY A 527 -15.54 5.21 -20.18
C GLY A 527 -14.97 6.28 -21.12
N ALA A 528 -15.81 7.21 -21.61
CA ALA A 528 -15.47 8.26 -22.57
C ALA A 528 -14.68 7.74 -23.80
N LEU A 529 -15.24 6.76 -24.50
CA LEU A 529 -14.61 6.17 -25.67
C LEU A 529 -14.68 7.11 -26.88
N PHE A 530 -15.85 7.71 -27.10
CA PHE A 530 -16.19 8.72 -28.13
C PHE A 530 -15.87 8.37 -29.59
N ASP A 531 -15.35 7.17 -29.84
CA ASP A 531 -14.84 6.72 -31.10
C ASP A 531 -15.20 5.23 -31.33
N PRO A 532 -15.93 4.90 -32.41
CA PRO A 532 -16.21 3.51 -32.78
C PRO A 532 -14.97 2.66 -33.06
N ALA A 533 -13.82 3.27 -33.37
CA ALA A 533 -12.57 2.56 -33.62
C ALA A 533 -11.86 2.10 -32.33
N VAL A 534 -12.14 2.67 -31.15
CA VAL A 534 -11.46 2.32 -29.89
C VAL A 534 -11.94 0.93 -29.40
N PRO A 535 -11.15 -0.14 -29.56
CA PRO A 535 -11.70 -1.49 -29.67
C PRO A 535 -11.61 -2.22 -28.32
N MET A 536 -12.11 -1.62 -27.25
CA MET A 536 -11.95 -2.14 -25.87
C MET A 536 -12.48 -3.58 -25.67
N PHE A 537 -13.33 -4.08 -26.57
CA PHE A 537 -13.73 -5.49 -26.60
C PHE A 537 -12.57 -6.45 -26.95
N LEU A 538 -11.64 -6.08 -27.84
CA LEU A 538 -10.53 -6.95 -28.29
C LEU A 538 -9.49 -7.24 -27.19
N ILE A 539 -9.53 -6.49 -26.09
CA ILE A 539 -8.74 -6.70 -24.87
C ILE A 539 -9.60 -7.13 -23.65
N GLY A 540 -10.89 -7.42 -23.85
CA GLY A 540 -11.81 -7.85 -22.78
C GLY A 540 -12.37 -6.76 -21.87
N GLY A 541 -12.12 -5.47 -22.15
CA GLY A 541 -12.54 -4.34 -21.31
C GLY A 541 -14.04 -4.01 -21.37
N ILE A 542 -14.73 -4.34 -22.46
CA ILE A 542 -16.20 -4.26 -22.60
C ILE A 542 -16.72 -5.47 -23.38
N THR A 543 -18.00 -5.81 -23.26
CA THR A 543 -18.63 -6.87 -24.08
C THR A 543 -18.87 -6.39 -25.52
N PHE A 544 -18.91 -7.33 -26.49
CA PHE A 544 -19.23 -7.03 -27.89
C PHE A 544 -20.55 -6.26 -28.03
N THR A 545 -21.60 -6.71 -27.34
CA THR A 545 -22.92 -6.04 -27.32
C THR A 545 -22.81 -4.61 -26.81
N ARG A 546 -22.00 -4.34 -25.78
CA ARG A 546 -21.75 -2.98 -25.29
C ARG A 546 -21.03 -2.17 -26.36
N CYS A 547 -19.99 -2.71 -26.98
CA CYS A 547 -19.25 -2.06 -28.08
C CYS A 547 -20.20 -1.56 -29.17
N VAL A 548 -21.06 -2.43 -29.71
CA VAL A 548 -22.03 -2.09 -30.76
C VAL A 548 -23.01 -0.98 -30.31
N LEU A 549 -23.57 -1.09 -29.10
CA LEU A 549 -24.49 -0.08 -28.58
C LEU A 549 -23.82 1.30 -28.40
N LEU A 550 -22.57 1.32 -27.95
CA LEU A 550 -21.80 2.57 -27.79
C LEU A 550 -21.42 3.16 -29.16
N SER A 551 -21.02 2.36 -30.14
CA SER A 551 -20.74 2.82 -31.51
C SER A 551 -21.95 3.52 -32.16
N ILE A 552 -23.16 2.99 -31.96
CA ILE A 552 -24.40 3.63 -32.44
C ILE A 552 -24.63 4.98 -31.72
N ALA A 553 -24.44 5.03 -30.41
CA ALA A 553 -24.58 6.26 -29.63
C ALA A 553 -23.57 7.35 -30.03
N GLN A 554 -22.32 6.97 -30.29
CA GLN A 554 -21.25 7.86 -30.77
C GLN A 554 -21.59 8.43 -32.16
N CYS A 555 -22.02 7.58 -33.10
CA CYS A 555 -22.45 8.01 -34.43
C CYS A 555 -23.62 9.01 -34.36
N ALA A 556 -24.63 8.73 -33.52
CA ALA A 556 -25.75 9.64 -33.30
C ALA A 556 -25.29 10.97 -32.66
N GLY A 557 -24.34 10.93 -31.73
CA GLY A 557 -23.76 12.12 -31.09
C GLY A 557 -22.95 12.99 -32.05
N ALA A 558 -22.20 12.37 -32.97
CA ALA A 558 -21.47 13.07 -34.02
C ALA A 558 -22.40 13.78 -35.02
N ILE A 559 -23.50 13.14 -35.41
CA ILE A 559 -24.54 13.75 -36.25
C ILE A 559 -25.20 14.92 -35.51
N ALA A 560 -25.51 14.76 -34.22
CA ALA A 560 -26.07 15.83 -33.39
C ALA A 560 -25.11 17.03 -33.24
N ALA A 561 -23.82 16.80 -32.96
CA ALA A 561 -22.79 17.84 -32.93
C ALA A 561 -22.69 18.60 -34.24
N SER A 562 -22.67 17.88 -35.35
CA SER A 562 -22.61 18.43 -36.71
C SER A 562 -23.82 19.30 -37.02
N ALA A 563 -25.03 18.85 -36.63
CA ALA A 563 -26.27 19.61 -36.80
C ALA A 563 -26.29 20.88 -35.94
N LEU A 564 -25.79 20.80 -34.70
CA LEU A 564 -25.69 21.96 -33.80
C LEU A 564 -24.73 23.02 -34.34
N VAL A 565 -23.55 22.62 -34.83
CA VAL A 565 -22.60 23.57 -35.44
C VAL A 565 -23.19 24.18 -36.72
N ALA A 566 -23.75 23.37 -37.62
CA ALA A 566 -24.39 23.84 -38.84
C ALA A 566 -25.57 24.82 -38.61
N ALA A 567 -26.24 24.73 -37.45
CA ALA A 567 -27.36 25.60 -37.08
C ALA A 567 -26.94 26.85 -36.28
N LEU A 568 -25.79 26.83 -35.60
CA LEU A 568 -25.31 27.92 -34.75
C LEU A 568 -24.27 28.82 -35.44
N TYR A 569 -23.54 28.30 -36.42
CA TYR A 569 -22.49 29.02 -37.14
C TYR A 569 -22.97 29.41 -38.54
N ASN A 570 -22.70 30.66 -38.94
CA ASN A 570 -23.16 31.19 -40.22
C ASN A 570 -22.43 30.53 -41.40
N GLY A 571 -23.18 30.13 -42.42
CA GLY A 571 -22.65 29.67 -43.71
C GLY A 571 -22.58 28.15 -43.91
N GLY A 572 -22.91 27.33 -42.90
CA GLY A 572 -22.96 25.87 -43.02
C GLY A 572 -21.84 25.17 -42.24
N LEU A 573 -21.53 23.92 -42.63
CA LEU A 573 -20.56 23.07 -41.94
C LEU A 573 -19.45 22.62 -42.90
N HIS A 574 -18.22 23.00 -42.58
CA HIS A 574 -17.01 22.85 -43.38
C HIS A 574 -16.01 21.86 -42.77
N THR A 575 -16.32 21.27 -41.62
CA THR A 575 -15.47 20.32 -40.88
C THR A 575 -15.45 18.89 -41.44
N GLY A 576 -15.94 18.70 -42.67
CA GLY A 576 -15.97 17.40 -43.34
C GLY A 576 -14.57 16.89 -43.72
N THR A 577 -14.32 15.60 -43.51
CA THR A 577 -13.04 14.97 -43.85
C THR A 577 -12.94 14.67 -45.34
N THR A 578 -11.93 15.24 -46.00
CA THR A 578 -11.67 15.07 -47.44
C THR A 578 -10.17 14.92 -47.71
N LEU A 579 -9.81 14.23 -48.79
CA LEU A 579 -8.41 14.12 -49.23
C LEU A 579 -7.99 15.37 -50.01
N LYS A 580 -6.82 15.92 -49.68
CA LYS A 580 -6.25 17.05 -50.40
C LYS A 580 -5.80 16.64 -51.81
N PRO A 581 -5.98 17.49 -52.85
CA PRO A 581 -5.46 17.20 -54.19
C PRO A 581 -3.97 16.83 -54.17
N GLY A 582 -3.65 15.67 -54.76
CA GLY A 582 -2.30 15.07 -54.75
C GLY A 582 -2.14 13.89 -53.79
N MET A 583 -3.05 13.67 -52.83
CA MET A 583 -3.05 12.49 -51.97
C MET A 583 -3.91 11.37 -52.58
N SER A 584 -3.36 10.15 -52.69
CA SER A 584 -4.11 8.98 -53.11
C SER A 584 -4.97 8.39 -51.98
N VAL A 585 -6.02 7.65 -52.34
CA VAL A 585 -6.91 6.95 -51.40
C VAL A 585 -6.12 5.99 -50.48
N ALA A 586 -5.10 5.32 -51.01
CA ALA A 586 -4.24 4.43 -50.23
C ALA A 586 -3.39 5.19 -49.20
N GLN A 587 -2.77 6.31 -49.60
CA GLN A 587 -2.03 7.18 -48.67
C GLN A 587 -2.93 7.74 -47.58
N GLY A 588 -4.15 8.18 -47.94
CA GLY A 588 -5.14 8.65 -46.98
C GLY A 588 -5.52 7.58 -45.95
N CYS A 589 -5.83 6.37 -46.41
CA CYS A 589 -6.17 5.25 -45.53
C CYS A 589 -5.01 4.86 -44.59
N ILE A 590 -3.76 4.88 -45.08
CA ILE A 590 -2.56 4.60 -44.26
C ILE A 590 -2.29 5.72 -43.25
N CYS A 591 -2.50 6.99 -43.64
CA CYS A 591 -2.36 8.14 -42.74
C CYS A 591 -3.33 8.04 -41.56
N GLU A 592 -4.62 7.79 -41.84
CA GLU A 592 -5.63 7.56 -40.81
C GLU A 592 -5.31 6.33 -39.93
N MET A 593 -4.84 5.22 -40.54
CA MET A 593 -4.40 4.02 -39.81
C MET A 593 -3.27 4.33 -38.83
N ILE A 594 -2.25 5.08 -39.23
CA ILE A 594 -1.11 5.42 -38.35
C ILE A 594 -1.55 6.36 -37.22
N CYS A 595 -2.34 7.38 -37.52
CA CYS A 595 -2.82 8.34 -36.52
C CYS A 595 -3.73 7.66 -35.48
N THR A 596 -4.70 6.82 -35.89
CA THR A 596 -5.52 6.05 -34.95
C THR A 596 -4.71 4.98 -34.22
N CYS A 597 -3.69 4.37 -34.84
CA CYS A 597 -2.80 3.44 -34.14
C CYS A 597 -2.09 4.12 -32.97
N GLN A 598 -1.61 5.36 -33.14
CA GLN A 598 -1.02 6.13 -32.05
C GLN A 598 -2.06 6.41 -30.96
N LEU A 599 -3.25 6.90 -31.35
CA LEU A 599 -4.35 7.21 -30.44
C LEU A 599 -4.75 6.02 -29.58
N VAL A 600 -5.08 4.89 -30.20
CA VAL A 600 -5.51 3.68 -29.50
C VAL A 600 -4.37 3.12 -28.65
N PHE A 601 -3.11 3.17 -29.09
CA PHE A 601 -1.99 2.75 -28.26
C PHE A 601 -1.82 3.64 -27.01
N THR A 602 -2.04 4.96 -27.15
CA THR A 602 -2.05 5.89 -26.01
C THR A 602 -3.20 5.62 -25.04
N VAL A 603 -4.40 5.32 -25.55
CA VAL A 603 -5.55 4.89 -24.74
C VAL A 603 -5.21 3.59 -23.98
N LEU A 604 -4.59 2.61 -24.64
CA LEU A 604 -4.20 1.35 -24.01
C LEU A 604 -3.17 1.56 -22.89
N MET A 605 -2.07 2.29 -23.16
CA MET A 605 -0.99 2.47 -22.18
C MET A 605 -1.34 3.41 -21.02
N LEU A 606 -2.21 4.40 -21.21
CA LEU A 606 -2.55 5.36 -20.15
C LEU A 606 -3.87 5.05 -19.42
N ALA A 607 -4.86 4.49 -20.13
CA ALA A 607 -6.20 4.25 -19.57
C ALA A 607 -6.50 2.77 -19.29
N ALA A 608 -6.01 1.82 -20.10
CA ALA A 608 -6.24 0.40 -19.87
C ALA A 608 -5.23 -0.17 -18.87
N GLU A 609 -3.93 0.02 -19.13
CA GLU A 609 -2.84 -0.35 -18.23
C GLU A 609 -2.86 0.57 -16.98
N LYS A 610 -2.84 -0.03 -15.79
CA LYS A 610 -3.02 0.70 -14.53
C LYS A 610 -1.68 1.01 -13.87
N HIS A 611 -1.30 2.28 -13.95
CA HIS A 611 -0.16 2.88 -13.26
C HIS A 611 -0.62 4.08 -12.42
N GLU A 612 0.24 4.62 -11.55
CA GLU A 612 -0.13 5.76 -10.70
C GLU A 612 -0.70 6.94 -11.53
N ALA A 613 0.04 7.32 -12.57
CA ALA A 613 -0.33 8.42 -13.46
C ALA A 613 -1.49 8.14 -14.45
N THR A 614 -2.20 7.00 -14.36
CA THR A 614 -3.40 6.68 -15.18
C THR A 614 -4.48 7.78 -15.12
N PHE A 615 -4.46 8.63 -14.09
CA PHE A 615 -5.36 9.78 -14.00
C PHE A 615 -5.15 10.85 -15.08
N LEU A 616 -3.94 10.94 -15.63
CA LEU A 616 -3.60 11.86 -16.72
C LEU A 616 -4.00 11.30 -18.08
N ALA A 617 -4.61 10.10 -18.15
CA ALA A 617 -5.03 9.52 -19.41
C ALA A 617 -5.86 10.47 -20.29
N PRO A 618 -6.85 11.23 -19.78
CA PRO A 618 -7.57 12.19 -20.63
C PRO A 618 -6.68 13.29 -21.22
N LEU A 619 -5.63 13.73 -20.50
CA LEU A 619 -4.62 14.66 -21.02
C LEU A 619 -3.81 14.02 -22.14
N GLY A 620 -3.25 12.83 -21.89
CA GLY A 620 -2.41 12.13 -22.87
C GLY A 620 -3.18 11.73 -24.13
N ILE A 621 -4.43 11.29 -23.98
CA ILE A 621 -5.33 10.95 -25.10
C ILE A 621 -5.67 12.19 -25.94
N GLY A 622 -5.97 13.33 -25.30
CA GLY A 622 -6.21 14.58 -26.04
C GLY A 622 -4.95 15.16 -26.70
N LEU A 623 -3.77 15.02 -26.07
CA LEU A 623 -2.48 15.38 -26.66
C LEU A 623 -2.10 14.45 -27.83
N SER A 624 -2.48 13.18 -27.79
CA SER A 624 -2.35 12.25 -28.91
C SER A 624 -3.19 12.69 -30.10
N VAL A 625 -4.47 13.04 -29.90
CA VAL A 625 -5.33 13.61 -30.96
C VAL A 625 -4.79 14.94 -31.48
N PHE A 626 -4.24 15.80 -30.62
CA PHE A 626 -3.56 17.03 -31.06
C PHE A 626 -2.42 16.74 -32.05
N ILE A 627 -1.53 15.79 -31.74
CA ILE A 627 -0.42 15.39 -32.63
C ILE A 627 -0.95 14.73 -33.91
N GLY A 628 -2.01 13.92 -33.81
CA GLY A 628 -2.68 13.30 -34.94
C GLY A 628 -3.28 14.32 -35.91
N GLU A 629 -4.05 15.28 -35.41
CA GLU A 629 -4.61 16.40 -36.19
C GLU A 629 -3.49 17.23 -36.81
N MET A 630 -2.45 17.62 -36.07
CA MET A 630 -1.29 18.35 -36.61
C MET A 630 -0.65 17.64 -37.81
N SER A 631 -0.66 16.30 -37.82
CA SER A 631 -0.05 15.48 -38.85
C SER A 631 -0.97 15.24 -40.06
N SER A 632 -2.30 15.21 -39.86
CA SER A 632 -3.27 14.67 -40.82
C SER A 632 -4.37 15.63 -41.25
N VAL A 633 -4.70 16.67 -40.47
CA VAL A 633 -5.86 17.56 -40.72
C VAL A 633 -5.81 18.24 -42.08
N PHE A 634 -4.62 18.66 -42.53
CA PHE A 634 -4.44 19.27 -43.86
C PHE A 634 -4.61 18.27 -45.02
N TRP A 635 -4.26 17.00 -44.80
CA TRP A 635 -4.12 15.98 -45.85
C TRP A 635 -5.38 15.12 -46.02
N THR A 636 -5.98 14.69 -44.91
CA THR A 636 -7.15 13.80 -44.87
C THR A 636 -8.37 14.43 -44.21
N GLY A 637 -8.22 15.60 -43.59
CA GLY A 637 -9.19 16.15 -42.65
C GLY A 637 -9.07 15.61 -41.23
N GLY A 638 -8.08 14.75 -40.96
CA GLY A 638 -7.70 14.28 -39.62
C GLY A 638 -8.80 13.53 -38.88
N SER A 639 -9.34 12.47 -39.49
CA SER A 639 -10.50 11.76 -38.91
C SER A 639 -10.16 11.10 -37.58
N MET A 640 -9.25 10.13 -37.60
CA MET A 640 -8.92 9.17 -36.55
C MET A 640 -10.10 8.37 -35.95
N ASN A 641 -11.34 8.76 -36.21
CA ASN A 641 -12.56 8.37 -35.54
C ASN A 641 -13.70 8.32 -36.58
N PRO A 642 -14.30 7.14 -36.85
CA PRO A 642 -15.31 7.03 -37.90
C PRO A 642 -16.58 7.85 -37.66
N ALA A 643 -16.97 8.07 -36.39
CA ALA A 643 -18.11 8.92 -36.05
C ALA A 643 -17.83 10.40 -36.37
N ARG A 644 -16.61 10.90 -36.09
CA ARG A 644 -16.16 12.26 -36.46
C ARG A 644 -16.34 12.53 -37.95
N SER A 645 -15.98 11.57 -38.82
CA SER A 645 -16.19 11.70 -40.27
C SER A 645 -17.65 11.56 -40.70
N LEU A 646 -18.40 10.65 -40.07
CA LEU A 646 -19.80 10.38 -40.41
C LEU A 646 -20.70 11.61 -40.18
N GLY A 647 -20.53 12.31 -39.05
CA GLY A 647 -21.39 13.42 -38.65
C GLY A 647 -21.55 14.51 -39.72
N PRO A 648 -20.46 15.16 -40.16
CA PRO A 648 -20.53 16.19 -41.20
C PRO A 648 -21.03 15.66 -42.55
N ALA A 649 -20.64 14.45 -42.94
CA ALA A 649 -21.09 13.83 -44.19
C ALA A 649 -22.62 13.63 -44.23
N VAL A 650 -23.22 13.20 -43.11
CA VAL A 650 -24.69 13.08 -42.98
C VAL A 650 -25.38 14.44 -43.06
N ILE A 651 -24.86 15.46 -42.38
CA ILE A 651 -25.51 16.79 -42.31
C ILE A 651 -25.39 17.55 -43.63
N ASN A 652 -24.23 17.51 -44.27
CA ASN A 652 -24.01 18.10 -45.58
C ASN A 652 -24.65 17.29 -46.72
N ARG A 653 -25.05 16.03 -46.44
CA ARG A 653 -25.53 15.04 -47.42
C ARG A 653 -24.50 14.76 -48.51
N ASP A 654 -23.22 14.89 -48.17
CA ASP A 654 -22.08 14.69 -49.07
C ASP A 654 -21.21 13.56 -48.55
N PHE A 655 -21.13 12.48 -49.34
CA PHE A 655 -20.30 11.32 -49.07
C PHE A 655 -19.37 11.13 -50.27
N THR A 656 -18.08 11.40 -50.05
CA THR A 656 -17.06 11.12 -51.07
C THR A 656 -17.04 9.63 -51.39
N SER A 657 -16.73 9.26 -52.64
CA SER A 657 -16.65 7.87 -53.08
C SER A 657 -15.62 7.02 -52.30
N TYR A 658 -14.67 7.68 -51.64
CA TYR A 658 -13.66 7.08 -50.78
C TYR A 658 -13.96 7.20 -49.28
N HIS A 659 -15.12 7.69 -48.84
CA HIS A 659 -15.45 7.91 -47.42
C HIS A 659 -15.22 6.67 -46.52
N TRP A 660 -15.30 5.46 -47.10
CA TRP A 660 -14.97 4.20 -46.42
C TRP A 660 -13.56 4.16 -45.79
N ILE A 661 -12.59 4.96 -46.26
CA ILE A 661 -11.24 5.01 -45.65
C ILE A 661 -11.28 5.53 -44.21
N TYR A 662 -12.25 6.38 -43.87
CA TYR A 662 -12.44 6.90 -42.51
C TYR A 662 -13.08 5.89 -41.57
N TRP A 663 -13.44 4.70 -42.08
CA TRP A 663 -13.80 3.53 -41.29
C TRP A 663 -12.65 2.52 -41.27
N VAL A 664 -12.14 2.14 -42.45
CA VAL A 664 -11.10 1.11 -42.59
C VAL A 664 -9.76 1.55 -42.02
N GLY A 665 -9.34 2.80 -42.25
CA GLY A 665 -8.11 3.37 -41.70
C GLY A 665 -8.12 3.31 -40.16
N PRO A 666 -9.06 4.00 -39.48
CA PRO A 666 -9.15 3.97 -38.02
C PRO A 666 -9.27 2.57 -37.42
N ILE A 667 -10.14 1.70 -37.95
CA ILE A 667 -10.32 0.34 -37.43
C ILE A 667 -9.06 -0.52 -37.61
N SER A 668 -8.35 -0.41 -38.74
CA SER A 668 -7.09 -1.13 -38.95
C SER A 668 -5.96 -0.60 -38.05
N GLY A 669 -5.92 0.72 -37.81
CA GLY A 669 -5.00 1.35 -36.87
C GLY A 669 -5.22 0.87 -35.43
N ALA A 670 -6.49 0.79 -35.03
CA ALA A 670 -6.89 0.27 -33.73
C ALA A 670 -6.51 -1.20 -33.51
N ILE A 671 -6.67 -2.05 -34.55
CA ILE A 671 -6.22 -3.45 -34.52
C ILE A 671 -4.69 -3.52 -34.40
N LEU A 672 -3.96 -2.71 -35.16
CA LEU A 672 -2.50 -2.65 -35.09
C LEU A 672 -2.00 -2.24 -33.69
N ALA A 673 -2.64 -1.23 -33.07
CA ALA A 673 -2.34 -0.82 -31.71
C ALA A 673 -2.54 -1.96 -30.68
N VAL A 674 -3.63 -2.73 -30.80
CA VAL A 674 -3.88 -3.90 -29.93
C VAL A 674 -2.84 -5.01 -30.16
N LEU A 675 -2.38 -5.23 -31.39
CA LEU A 675 -1.32 -6.20 -31.68
C LEU A 675 0.02 -5.78 -31.06
N ILE A 676 0.40 -4.51 -31.21
CA ILE A 676 1.63 -3.95 -30.59
C ILE A 676 1.54 -4.05 -29.06
N TYR A 677 0.41 -3.63 -28.47
CA TYR A 677 0.16 -3.72 -27.02
C TYR A 677 0.27 -5.16 -26.50
N LYS A 678 -0.36 -6.14 -27.16
CA LYS A 678 -0.26 -7.54 -26.77
C LYS A 678 1.15 -8.10 -26.93
N LEU A 679 1.90 -7.66 -27.95
CA LEU A 679 3.29 -8.06 -28.15
C LEU A 679 4.19 -7.53 -27.01
N ILE A 680 4.10 -6.25 -26.64
CA ILE A 680 4.94 -5.70 -25.54
C ILE A 680 4.57 -6.30 -24.18
N LYS A 681 3.28 -6.61 -23.91
CA LYS A 681 2.88 -7.35 -22.70
C LYS A 681 3.41 -8.78 -22.70
N ALA A 682 3.45 -9.46 -23.85
CA ALA A 682 4.00 -10.81 -23.97
C ALA A 682 5.54 -10.86 -23.92
N LEU A 683 6.21 -9.71 -24.11
CA LEU A 683 7.64 -9.53 -23.92
C LEU A 683 8.01 -9.01 -22.52
N GLU A 684 7.04 -8.97 -21.59
CA GLU A 684 7.23 -8.47 -20.22
C GLU A 684 7.95 -7.11 -20.19
N TYR A 685 7.39 -6.10 -20.89
CA TYR A 685 7.99 -4.76 -21.02
C TYR A 685 8.40 -4.11 -19.68
N GLU A 686 7.81 -4.53 -18.57
CA GLU A 686 8.17 -4.18 -17.21
C GLU A 686 9.64 -4.52 -16.89
N THR A 687 10.19 -5.59 -17.47
CA THR A 687 11.59 -6.03 -17.36
C THR A 687 12.59 -5.17 -18.14
N ALA A 688 12.10 -4.27 -19.02
CA ALA A 688 12.96 -3.31 -19.72
C ALA A 688 13.43 -2.14 -18.82
N GLN A 689 12.97 -2.09 -17.56
CA GLN A 689 13.56 -1.23 -16.55
C GLN A 689 14.91 -1.80 -16.11
N LEU A 690 16.00 -1.14 -16.53
CA LEU A 690 17.35 -1.43 -16.07
C LEU A 690 17.41 -1.37 -14.54
N ASP A 691 18.09 -2.35 -13.93
CA ASP A 691 18.45 -2.28 -12.51
C ASP A 691 19.24 -0.97 -12.27
N PRO A 692 18.95 -0.19 -11.21
CA PRO A 692 19.77 0.96 -10.83
C PRO A 692 21.27 0.66 -10.67
N SER A 693 21.68 -0.62 -10.57
CA SER A 693 23.08 -1.06 -10.63
C SER A 693 23.71 -0.99 -12.04
N GLU A 694 22.91 -1.02 -13.11
CA GLU A 694 23.34 -0.91 -14.52
C GLU A 694 23.23 0.52 -15.08
N LEU A 695 22.53 1.42 -14.38
CA LEU A 695 22.57 2.85 -14.68
C LEU A 695 23.98 3.39 -14.41
N LEU A 696 24.55 4.11 -15.40
CA LEU A 696 25.79 4.85 -15.19
C LEU A 696 25.60 5.82 -14.01
N PRO A 697 26.55 5.89 -13.06
CA PRO A 697 26.42 6.78 -11.91
C PRO A 697 26.24 8.22 -12.40
N GLU A 698 25.25 8.93 -11.86
CA GLU A 698 25.03 10.32 -12.23
C GLU A 698 26.29 11.16 -11.96
N PRO A 699 26.57 12.18 -12.79
CA PRO A 699 27.69 13.08 -12.55
C PRO A 699 27.51 13.71 -11.16
N VAL A 700 28.49 13.50 -10.29
CA VAL A 700 28.51 14.11 -8.95
C VAL A 700 28.49 15.62 -9.13
N GLU A 701 27.44 16.29 -8.66
CA GLU A 701 27.44 17.75 -8.54
C GLU A 701 28.51 18.15 -7.52
N ASP A 702 29.64 18.67 -8.01
CA ASP A 702 30.73 19.22 -7.22
C ASP A 702 30.23 20.40 -6.37
N THR A 703 29.82 20.08 -5.15
CA THR A 703 29.32 21.02 -4.16
C THR A 703 30.44 21.46 -3.23
N GLU A 704 31.48 22.13 -3.74
CA GLU A 704 32.31 22.95 -2.85
C GLU A 704 32.82 24.30 -3.38
N LYS A 705 32.46 25.33 -2.60
CA LYS A 705 33.15 26.59 -2.26
C LYS A 705 34.33 27.00 -3.16
N GLY A 706 34.15 28.11 -3.87
CA GLY A 706 35.15 28.63 -4.80
C GLY A 706 36.50 29.02 -4.18
N HIS A 707 37.52 28.97 -5.03
CA HIS A 707 38.75 29.77 -4.93
C HIS A 707 39.06 30.41 -6.29
N THR A 708 39.67 31.59 -6.26
CA THR A 708 40.04 32.38 -7.45
C THR A 708 41.41 31.99 -7.99
N GLY A 709 41.53 31.68 -9.29
CA GLY A 709 42.83 31.44 -9.94
C GLY A 709 42.68 30.97 -11.40
N PRO A 710 43.62 31.30 -12.30
CA PRO A 710 43.40 31.22 -13.74
C PRO A 710 43.66 29.84 -14.37
N CYS A 711 43.08 29.64 -15.54
CA CYS A 711 43.17 28.43 -16.36
C CYS A 711 44.61 28.05 -16.74
N GLU A 712 44.93 26.75 -16.70
CA GLU A 712 45.91 26.14 -17.59
C GLU A 712 45.29 24.94 -18.33
N CYS A 713 45.61 24.81 -19.61
CA CYS A 713 45.23 23.68 -20.45
C CYS A 713 46.20 22.52 -20.23
N MET A 714 45.75 21.26 -20.41
CA MET A 714 46.16 20.48 -21.59
C MET A 714 45.57 19.05 -21.68
N CYS A 715 45.11 18.75 -22.90
CA CYS A 715 45.28 17.50 -23.64
C CYS A 715 44.84 16.14 -23.07
N PHE A 716 43.79 15.63 -23.72
CA PHE A 716 43.69 14.24 -24.19
C PHE A 716 45.05 13.53 -24.38
N LYS A 717 45.16 12.32 -23.84
CA LYS A 717 45.86 11.21 -24.50
C LYS A 717 44.99 9.96 -24.46
N ALA A 718 44.55 9.53 -25.63
CA ALA A 718 44.14 8.15 -25.82
C ALA A 718 45.39 7.26 -25.78
N ASN A 719 45.23 5.99 -25.40
CA ASN A 719 46.06 4.95 -25.96
C ASN A 719 45.22 3.71 -26.26
N LYS A 720 45.41 3.18 -27.47
CA LYS A 720 44.86 1.89 -27.92
C LYS A 720 45.92 0.83 -27.69
N ASP A 721 45.48 -0.35 -27.27
CA ASP A 721 45.93 -1.65 -27.76
C ASP A 721 44.71 -2.58 -27.60
N GLN A 722 44.05 -2.99 -28.70
CA GLN A 722 44.29 -4.25 -29.43
C GLN A 722 44.10 -5.52 -28.58
N ALA A 723 43.31 -6.53 -28.97
CA ALA A 723 42.39 -6.65 -30.11
C ALA A 723 41.34 -7.79 -29.85
N MET A 724 40.38 -7.94 -30.75
CA MET A 724 39.33 -8.96 -30.72
C MET A 724 39.85 -10.42 -30.66
N ILE A 725 38.98 -11.36 -30.23
CA ILE A 725 38.34 -12.33 -31.14
C ILE A 725 37.27 -13.16 -30.41
N SER A 726 36.14 -13.39 -31.11
CA SER A 726 35.06 -14.29 -30.76
C SER A 726 35.21 -15.65 -31.46
N GLY A 727 34.61 -16.71 -30.91
CA GLY A 727 34.39 -17.96 -31.66
C GLY A 727 34.65 -19.23 -30.87
N GLY A 728 33.57 -19.86 -30.38
CA GLY A 728 33.59 -21.27 -30.00
C GLY A 728 33.20 -22.13 -31.20
N GLY A 729 33.95 -23.19 -31.50
CA GLY A 729 33.61 -24.11 -32.58
C GLY A 729 34.60 -25.25 -32.79
N LEU A 730 34.13 -26.47 -32.50
CA LEU A 730 34.66 -27.78 -32.89
C LEU A 730 35.92 -28.33 -32.17
N SER A 731 35.84 -29.64 -31.90
CA SER A 731 36.87 -30.55 -31.38
C SER A 731 37.41 -31.43 -32.53
N PRO A 732 38.13 -32.56 -32.32
CA PRO A 732 38.89 -33.02 -31.15
C PRO A 732 40.34 -33.44 -31.51
N ASN A 733 41.24 -33.62 -30.51
CA ASN A 733 42.01 -34.87 -30.27
C ASN A 733 43.21 -34.74 -29.32
N SER A 734 43.57 -35.89 -28.76
CA SER A 734 44.90 -36.34 -28.33
C SER A 734 45.67 -35.59 -27.21
N MET A 735 45.69 -36.27 -26.06
CA MET A 735 46.89 -36.74 -25.34
C MET A 735 47.62 -35.84 -24.32
N GLN A 736 47.99 -36.55 -23.23
CA GLN A 736 49.17 -36.40 -22.38
C GLN A 736 49.18 -35.32 -21.27
N VAL A 737 48.59 -35.73 -20.14
CA VAL A 737 49.20 -35.60 -18.80
C VAL A 737 50.58 -36.29 -18.83
N PRO A 738 51.68 -35.68 -18.32
CA PRO A 738 52.17 -36.04 -16.97
C PRO A 738 52.92 -34.97 -16.14
N SER A 739 52.45 -34.79 -14.90
CA SER A 739 53.17 -34.84 -13.60
C SER A 739 54.42 -33.99 -13.27
N VAL A 740 54.78 -34.04 -11.96
CA VAL A 740 55.93 -33.45 -11.24
C VAL A 740 55.82 -31.93 -10.93
N GLY A 741 55.99 -31.44 -9.70
CA GLY A 741 56.18 -32.06 -8.37
C GLY A 741 56.62 -31.04 -7.30
N TYR A 742 56.42 -31.36 -6.00
CA TYR A 742 57.26 -31.08 -4.80
C TYR A 742 58.12 -29.77 -4.71
N GLU A 743 58.26 -29.01 -3.61
CA GLU A 743 57.83 -29.17 -2.20
C GLU A 743 58.11 -27.90 -1.31
N ARG A 744 57.48 -27.83 -0.11
CA ARG A 744 57.90 -27.20 1.19
C ARG A 744 58.61 -25.82 1.28
N LYS A 745 58.11 -24.99 2.22
CA LYS A 745 58.56 -24.79 3.64
C LYS A 745 57.66 -23.71 4.28
N THR A 746 57.03 -23.77 5.47
CA THR A 746 57.30 -24.29 6.84
C THR A 746 58.19 -23.44 7.76
N SER A 747 57.55 -22.76 8.72
CA SER A 747 57.94 -22.64 10.14
C SER A 747 56.62 -22.72 10.96
N SER A 748 56.37 -23.55 11.99
CA SER A 748 57.20 -24.25 13.00
C SER A 748 57.79 -23.26 14.04
N LEU A 749 57.58 -23.32 15.37
CA LEU A 749 57.16 -24.35 16.36
C LEU A 749 56.38 -23.68 17.56
N VAL A 750 55.44 -24.26 18.37
CA VAL A 750 55.26 -25.60 19.03
C VAL A 750 55.98 -25.67 20.42
N PRO A 751 55.52 -26.35 21.51
CA PRO A 751 54.16 -26.64 22.08
C PRO A 751 54.12 -26.86 23.67
N VAL A 752 53.29 -27.81 24.17
CA VAL A 752 53.26 -28.59 25.47
C VAL A 752 52.10 -28.22 26.44
N LYS A 753 50.98 -28.98 26.52
CA LYS A 753 50.63 -30.19 27.36
C LYS A 753 50.54 -29.90 28.90
N SER A 754 49.66 -30.52 29.71
CA SER A 754 49.12 -31.90 29.68
C SER A 754 47.77 -32.17 30.40
N THR A 755 46.99 -33.10 29.81
CA THR A 755 46.01 -34.10 30.34
C THR A 755 45.81 -34.37 31.85
N LEU A 756 44.58 -34.78 32.26
CA LEU A 756 44.23 -36.17 32.68
C LEU A 756 42.72 -36.43 33.02
N ASN A 757 42.25 -37.65 32.69
CA ASN A 757 41.11 -38.51 33.12
C ASN A 757 40.18 -38.00 34.26
N GLY A 758 38.85 -38.24 34.33
CA GLY A 758 37.98 -39.42 34.07
C GLY A 758 36.65 -39.22 34.86
N SER A 759 35.71 -40.16 35.11
CA SER A 759 35.45 -41.56 34.69
C SER A 759 34.01 -41.99 35.08
N SER A 760 33.45 -43.06 34.49
CA SER A 760 32.04 -43.50 34.61
C SER A 760 31.64 -44.29 35.89
N VAL A 761 30.37 -44.21 36.34
CA VAL A 761 29.73 -45.20 37.25
C VAL A 761 28.25 -45.46 36.88
N LYS A 762 27.79 -46.71 37.03
CA LYS A 762 26.37 -47.15 36.97
C LYS A 762 25.84 -47.43 38.39
N SER A 763 24.54 -47.27 38.63
CA SER A 763 23.81 -48.01 39.67
C SER A 763 22.33 -48.22 39.31
N ALA A 764 21.71 -49.25 39.86
CA ALA A 764 20.32 -49.67 39.62
C ALA A 764 19.54 -49.77 40.95
N ASN A 765 18.27 -50.24 40.89
CA ASN A 765 17.34 -50.55 42.00
C ASN A 765 16.75 -49.33 42.76
N SER A 766 15.53 -49.35 43.34
CA SER A 766 14.41 -50.33 43.36
C SER A 766 13.17 -49.76 44.12
N GLY A 767 11.98 -50.35 43.93
CA GLY A 767 10.77 -50.18 44.77
C GLY A 767 9.79 -49.12 44.24
N GLU A 768 8.54 -49.41 43.84
CA GLU A 768 7.40 -50.03 44.55
C GLU A 768 6.80 -49.20 45.70
N SER A 769 5.61 -48.62 45.45
CA SER A 769 4.41 -48.86 46.28
C SER A 769 3.13 -48.39 45.57
N GLU A 770 2.08 -49.20 45.64
CA GLU A 770 0.74 -48.92 45.10
C GLU A 770 -0.22 -48.30 46.15
N MET A 771 -1.46 -48.05 45.70
CA MET A 771 -2.69 -47.71 46.42
C MET A 771 -3.00 -46.21 46.61
N GLY A 772 -4.23 -45.74 46.36
CA GLY A 772 -5.46 -46.48 46.02
C GLY A 772 -6.54 -45.63 45.32
N LYS A 773 -7.46 -46.31 44.64
CA LYS A 773 -8.55 -45.74 43.83
C LYS A 773 -9.85 -45.63 44.64
N GLU A 774 -10.63 -44.56 44.43
CA GLU A 774 -12.11 -44.53 44.41
C GLU A 774 -12.55 -43.22 43.71
N LYS A 775 -13.68 -43.10 43.00
CA LYS A 775 -14.56 -44.07 42.31
C LYS A 775 -15.33 -43.29 41.22
N VAL A 776 -15.67 -43.95 40.12
CA VAL A 776 -16.45 -43.37 39.00
C VAL A 776 -17.96 -43.44 39.34
N PRO A 777 -18.80 -42.53 38.82
CA PRO A 777 -19.72 -43.01 37.78
C PRO A 777 -19.81 -42.08 36.56
N SER A 778 -19.90 -42.73 35.39
CA SER A 778 -20.05 -42.14 34.06
C SER A 778 -21.50 -41.73 33.78
N VAL A 779 -21.69 -40.64 33.03
CA VAL A 779 -22.89 -40.43 32.22
C VAL A 779 -22.48 -40.16 30.78
N VAL A 780 -23.12 -40.87 29.86
CA VAL A 780 -22.88 -40.82 28.41
C VAL A 780 -23.81 -39.81 27.75
N VAL A 781 -23.27 -38.95 26.89
CA VAL A 781 -24.04 -38.26 25.82
C VAL A 781 -23.26 -38.40 24.52
N ALA A 782 -23.98 -38.64 23.42
CA ALA A 782 -23.46 -39.09 22.13
C ALA A 782 -22.74 -37.99 21.32
N PRO A 783 -21.85 -38.36 20.37
CA PRO A 783 -21.19 -37.40 19.49
C PRO A 783 -22.16 -36.80 18.46
N ALA A 784 -22.10 -35.49 18.27
CA ALA A 784 -22.61 -34.83 17.07
C ALA A 784 -21.59 -35.02 15.93
N ARG A 785 -22.08 -35.19 14.69
CA ARG A 785 -21.25 -35.53 13.52
C ARG A 785 -20.43 -34.35 13.01
N ASP A 786 -19.14 -34.60 12.78
CA ASP A 786 -18.29 -33.78 11.91
C ASP A 786 -18.52 -34.17 10.44
N ASP A 787 -19.48 -33.51 9.78
CA ASP A 787 -19.72 -33.63 8.32
C ASP A 787 -19.59 -32.25 7.66
N PHE A 788 -18.40 -31.62 7.68
CA PHE A 788 -18.09 -30.44 6.85
C PHE A 788 -16.59 -30.20 6.54
N MET A 789 -15.79 -31.26 6.40
CA MET A 789 -14.35 -31.17 6.09
C MET A 789 -13.91 -32.13 4.96
N GLN A 790 -14.63 -32.11 3.81
CA GLN A 790 -14.18 -32.80 2.58
C GLN A 790 -14.34 -32.02 1.26
N GLU A 791 -14.81 -30.77 1.26
CA GLU A 791 -14.91 -29.92 0.03
C GLU A 791 -13.97 -28.70 0.08
N MET A 792 -12.67 -28.93 0.33
CA MET A 792 -11.61 -27.91 0.15
C MET A 792 -10.32 -28.49 -0.49
N ILE A 793 -10.47 -29.50 -1.35
CA ILE A 793 -9.42 -29.97 -2.27
C ILE A 793 -10.02 -30.16 -3.68
N ALA A 794 -10.51 -29.06 -4.26
CA ALA A 794 -10.78 -28.87 -5.70
C ALA A 794 -11.34 -27.46 -5.96
N ASP A 795 -10.45 -26.46 -6.10
CA ASP A 795 -10.51 -25.34 -7.07
C ASP A 795 -9.39 -24.32 -6.77
#